data_AF-A0A4U5P8K3-F1
#
_entry.id   AF-A0A4U5P8K3-F1
#
_cell.length_a   1.000
_cell.length_b   1.000
_cell.length_c   1.000
_cell.angle_alpha   90.00
_cell.angle_beta   90.00
_cell.angle_gamma   90.00
#
_symmetry.space_group_name_H-M   'P 1'
#
loop_
_entity.id
_entity.type
_entity.pdbx_description
1 polymer ?
#
loop_
_entity_poly.entity_id
_entity_poly.type
_entity_poly.pdbx_seq_one_letter_code
_entity_poly.pdbx_strand_id
1 'polypeptide(L)'
;MPPSTFATKYSSIIYSYPGSVLVITTVIFTLLPTLLLIQRSLHLSNNPEKGFDTRDTEYSGPRLAWQQLQTPLQHGNRVVVETKVREKRSWADDLVQSFSLVPCYEAPIPAMDFLSQFVIELKSYESIYSTAILKQLCQMHSNLSESIGSFDQVTPYRNILHVANYFSCFAPNFRVNCSYLEPSDLSAVRKDVEFCLQHRPDIVECGSECFKNPNCVACNRVPANCSSVMMFDLFYRILPWDLHAQPFYLNSFLPMFSLSGYRSQGFNVPVQNFTRLERDLVTYTSESSSLKFKGVSMDIKRDLLLESAISDSRLALIAAIVVFGFVGIATQSPLYCVAVLWQLGSSVVCALIVYSFFSSDFPLLNLVIFVLLLAIGSDDAFLMHYSFPSREIPLNVETLAESLAHASTTMFLTSFSTAVPFFVNILSNVLVFRSFGLFAGATLVFNYLMLITFLPAFLVFQRRHIRPFTDRLCSLQIDCSAFSSYVVDQLLSSVIISGRYVWLTSLLIVTLSAGYITAKDLSLPRYNPLQLFIDSNPHEWYDNNAEKNFRFVANKVALPLHARLVWGMNAVKERSHFDPDEITEVTHDDGFQITNLTDMTELAANLRRIRNLPFVDHTERYWPERFLEWSSGVPCSSTEPVVTCQVRFSLTSTWTTVCAYQPPNSSPTTTTLQSTTTLHLPL
;
A
#
# COMPACT_ATOMS: atom_id res chain seq x y z
N MET A 1 -27.82 -39.57 -23.75
CA MET A 1 -28.37 -40.25 -22.55
C MET A 1 -29.73 -39.62 -22.29
N PRO A 2 -30.79 -40.38 -21.97
CA PRO A 2 -32.07 -39.77 -21.62
C PRO A 2 -31.89 -38.82 -20.42
N PRO A 3 -32.49 -37.62 -20.43
CA PRO A 3 -32.36 -36.69 -19.32
C PRO A 3 -32.85 -37.33 -18.02
N SER A 4 -32.14 -37.09 -16.92
CA SER A 4 -32.50 -37.64 -15.61
C SER A 4 -33.94 -37.22 -15.24
N THR A 5 -34.63 -38.05 -14.46
CA THR A 5 -36.00 -37.77 -13.99
C THR A 5 -36.12 -36.45 -13.21
N PHE A 6 -34.99 -35.95 -12.67
CA PHE A 6 -34.89 -34.65 -12.03
C PHE A 6 -34.81 -33.50 -13.06
N ALA A 7 -33.98 -33.63 -14.10
CA ALA A 7 -33.82 -32.61 -15.13
C ALA A 7 -35.13 -32.37 -15.90
N THR A 8 -35.90 -33.43 -16.16
CA THR A 8 -37.22 -33.31 -16.81
C THR A 8 -38.26 -32.64 -15.92
N LYS A 9 -38.28 -32.93 -14.62
CA LYS A 9 -39.15 -32.23 -13.65
C LYS A 9 -38.79 -30.75 -13.52
N TYR A 10 -37.51 -30.44 -13.39
CA TYR A 10 -37.03 -29.04 -13.31
C TYR A 10 -37.40 -28.25 -14.57
N SER A 11 -37.14 -28.82 -15.75
CA SER A 11 -37.46 -28.21 -17.04
C SER A 11 -38.97 -28.07 -17.25
N SER A 12 -39.77 -29.03 -16.75
CA SER A 12 -41.23 -28.94 -16.76
C SER A 12 -41.75 -27.73 -15.97
N ILE A 13 -41.15 -27.42 -14.82
CA ILE A 13 -41.51 -26.24 -14.01
C ILE A 13 -41.19 -24.95 -14.78
N ILE A 14 -39.97 -24.84 -15.33
CA ILE A 14 -39.55 -23.67 -16.13
C ILE A 14 -40.45 -23.49 -17.35
N TYR A 15 -40.79 -24.58 -18.04
CA TYR A 15 -41.63 -24.54 -19.23
C TYR A 15 -43.08 -24.16 -18.91
N SER A 16 -43.63 -24.69 -17.83
CA SER A 16 -45.05 -24.52 -17.47
C SER A 16 -45.33 -23.15 -16.84
N TYR A 17 -44.41 -22.65 -16.01
CA TYR A 17 -44.59 -21.42 -15.23
C TYR A 17 -43.40 -20.44 -15.34
N PRO A 18 -42.96 -20.05 -16.55
CA PRO A 18 -41.77 -19.22 -16.74
C PRO A 18 -41.91 -17.84 -16.07
N GLY A 19 -43.10 -17.21 -16.15
CA GLY A 19 -43.35 -15.91 -15.51
C GLY A 19 -43.26 -15.96 -13.99
N SER A 20 -43.80 -17.00 -13.36
CA SER A 20 -43.70 -17.18 -11.90
C SER A 20 -42.26 -17.39 -11.46
N VAL A 21 -41.47 -18.17 -12.20
CA VAL A 21 -40.04 -18.39 -11.92
C VAL A 21 -39.27 -17.06 -12.01
N LEU A 22 -39.54 -16.23 -13.01
CA LEU A 22 -38.91 -14.89 -13.14
C LEU A 22 -39.25 -13.98 -11.95
N VAL A 23 -40.49 -13.95 -11.50
CA VAL A 23 -40.89 -13.15 -10.33
C VAL A 23 -40.24 -13.69 -9.05
N ILE A 24 -40.23 -15.01 -8.85
CA ILE A 24 -39.64 -15.61 -7.64
C ILE A 24 -38.13 -15.35 -7.61
N THR A 25 -37.43 -15.57 -8.73
CA THR A 25 -35.98 -15.35 -8.80
C THR A 25 -35.62 -13.88 -8.62
N THR A 26 -36.36 -12.94 -9.21
CA THR A 26 -36.15 -11.50 -8.95
C THR A 26 -36.40 -11.13 -7.49
N VAL A 27 -37.47 -11.64 -6.86
CA VAL A 27 -37.71 -11.39 -5.43
C VAL A 27 -36.58 -11.91 -4.55
N ILE A 28 -36.14 -13.15 -4.78
CA ILE A 28 -35.13 -13.82 -3.94
C ILE A 28 -33.73 -13.26 -4.17
N PHE A 29 -33.34 -12.99 -5.42
CA PHE A 29 -31.97 -12.61 -5.77
C PHE A 29 -31.78 -11.10 -5.95
N THR A 30 -32.84 -10.28 -5.98
CA THR A 30 -32.68 -8.81 -6.04
C THR A 30 -33.42 -8.08 -4.93
N LEU A 31 -34.74 -8.21 -4.83
CA LEU A 31 -35.53 -7.37 -3.91
C LEU A 31 -35.21 -7.64 -2.44
N LEU A 32 -35.13 -8.91 -2.03
CA LEU A 32 -34.80 -9.26 -0.66
C LEU A 32 -33.34 -8.89 -0.31
N PRO A 33 -32.31 -9.25 -1.11
CA PRO A 33 -30.93 -8.82 -0.88
C PRO A 33 -30.74 -7.30 -0.84
N THR A 34 -31.38 -6.54 -1.74
CA THR A 34 -31.29 -5.07 -1.72
C THR A 34 -31.88 -4.48 -0.44
N LEU A 35 -33.03 -4.97 0.02
CA LEU A 35 -33.64 -4.55 1.28
C LEU A 35 -32.70 -4.79 2.47
N LEU A 36 -32.10 -5.99 2.54
CA LEU A 36 -31.16 -6.34 3.61
C LEU A 36 -29.86 -5.53 3.56
N LEU A 37 -29.37 -5.19 2.37
CA LEU A 37 -28.17 -4.39 2.18
C LEU A 37 -28.38 -2.92 2.59
N ILE A 38 -29.59 -2.38 2.42
CA ILE A 38 -29.95 -1.06 2.97
C ILE A 38 -29.88 -1.08 4.50
N GLN A 39 -30.27 -2.18 5.14
CA GLN A 39 -30.19 -2.32 6.59
C GLN A 39 -28.75 -2.48 7.09
N ARG A 40 -27.88 -3.12 6.30
CA ARG A 40 -26.47 -3.38 6.65
C ARG A 40 -25.53 -2.76 5.62
N SER A 41 -25.29 -1.45 5.78
CA SER A 41 -24.47 -0.67 4.88
C SER A 41 -23.01 -1.13 4.90
N LEU A 42 -22.43 -1.25 3.71
CA LEU A 42 -21.00 -1.47 3.50
C LEU A 42 -20.29 -0.13 3.32
N HIS A 43 -19.09 -0.01 3.89
CA HIS A 43 -18.24 1.17 3.73
C HIS A 43 -17.02 0.81 2.88
N LEU A 44 -16.77 1.58 1.83
CA LEU A 44 -15.57 1.43 1.03
C LEU A 44 -14.35 1.92 1.84
N SER A 45 -13.31 1.09 1.95
CA SER A 45 -12.12 1.47 2.72
C SER A 45 -11.42 2.66 2.07
N ASN A 46 -11.22 3.73 2.84
CA ASN A 46 -10.44 4.90 2.41
C ASN A 46 -8.93 4.63 2.45
N ASN A 47 -8.48 3.66 3.24
CA ASN A 47 -7.07 3.30 3.32
C ASN A 47 -6.81 2.04 2.47
N PRO A 48 -6.05 2.15 1.36
CA PRO A 48 -5.79 1.02 0.47
C PRO A 48 -4.88 -0.04 1.09
N GLU A 49 -4.09 0.31 2.10
CA GLU A 49 -3.18 -0.63 2.78
C GLU A 49 -3.87 -1.40 3.91
N LYS A 50 -5.11 -1.02 4.28
CA LYS A 50 -5.86 -1.69 5.35
C LYS A 50 -6.09 -3.16 4.99
N GLY A 51 -5.62 -4.07 5.84
CA GLY A 51 -5.78 -5.52 5.70
C GLY A 51 -4.70 -6.23 4.87
N PHE A 52 -3.64 -5.55 4.46
CA PHE A 52 -2.43 -6.21 3.92
C PHE A 52 -1.54 -6.83 5.01
N ASP A 53 -1.87 -6.61 6.28
CA ASP A 53 -1.23 -7.28 7.40
C ASP A 53 -1.52 -8.78 7.39
N THR A 54 -0.51 -9.58 7.73
CA THR A 54 -0.71 -11.01 8.01
C THR A 54 -1.24 -11.20 9.43
N ARG A 55 -2.20 -12.11 9.59
CA ARG A 55 -2.79 -12.49 10.88
C ARG A 55 -2.49 -13.95 11.21
N ASP A 56 -2.51 -14.27 12.49
CA ASP A 56 -2.22 -15.61 13.05
C ASP A 56 -0.89 -16.23 12.61
N THR A 57 0.10 -15.39 12.31
CA THR A 57 1.49 -15.79 12.10
C THR A 57 2.33 -15.60 13.35
N GLU A 58 3.44 -16.34 13.45
CA GLU A 58 4.42 -16.26 14.55
C GLU A 58 4.87 -14.81 14.85
N TYR A 59 4.95 -13.95 13.83
CA TYR A 59 5.35 -12.55 13.96
C TYR A 59 4.20 -11.58 14.20
N SER A 60 2.99 -11.89 13.72
CA SER A 60 1.84 -10.98 13.79
C SER A 60 1.36 -10.75 15.22
N GLY A 61 1.24 -11.81 16.03
CA GLY A 61 0.71 -11.72 17.39
C GLY A 61 1.56 -10.86 18.33
N PRO A 62 2.88 -11.09 18.41
CA PRO A 62 3.79 -10.24 19.19
C PRO A 62 3.83 -8.79 18.68
N ARG A 63 3.80 -8.57 17.35
CA ARG A 63 3.76 -7.22 16.76
C ARG A 63 2.52 -6.45 17.20
N LEU A 64 1.34 -7.08 17.12
CA LEU A 64 0.07 -6.49 17.54
C LEU A 64 0.04 -6.24 19.05
N ALA A 65 0.61 -7.16 19.84
CA ALA A 65 0.74 -6.96 21.27
C ALA A 65 1.58 -5.73 21.61
N TRP A 66 2.72 -5.56 20.94
CA TRP A 66 3.57 -4.38 21.08
C TRP A 66 2.83 -3.09 20.68
N GLN A 67 2.07 -3.12 19.58
CA GLN A 67 1.30 -1.96 19.11
C GLN A 67 0.26 -1.50 20.14
N GLN A 68 -0.47 -2.44 20.77
CA GLN A 68 -1.43 -2.11 21.83
C GLN A 68 -0.73 -1.57 23.09
N LEU A 69 0.45 -2.08 23.43
CA LEU A 69 1.21 -1.64 24.61
C LEU A 69 1.86 -0.25 24.44
N GLN A 70 2.17 0.15 23.22
CA GLN A 70 2.91 1.38 22.97
C GLN A 70 2.16 2.62 23.46
N THR A 71 0.85 2.72 23.22
CA THR A 71 0.06 3.91 23.60
C THR A 71 -0.07 4.06 25.12
N PRO A 72 -0.43 3.01 25.90
CA PRO A 72 -0.41 3.05 27.36
C PRO A 72 0.96 3.39 27.94
N LEU A 73 2.04 2.83 27.37
CA LEU A 73 3.41 3.10 27.84
C LEU A 73 3.84 4.56 27.63
N GLN A 74 3.28 5.25 26.62
CA GLN A 74 3.55 6.68 26.39
C GLN A 74 2.83 7.60 27.39
N HIS A 75 1.64 7.21 27.85
CA HIS A 75 0.81 8.02 28.76
C HIS A 75 1.03 7.64 30.24
N GLY A 76 1.45 6.40 30.51
CA GLY A 76 1.59 5.81 31.84
C GLY A 76 3.03 5.78 32.34
N ASN A 77 3.63 6.92 32.61
CA ASN A 77 4.81 6.95 33.47
C ASN A 77 4.34 6.96 34.93
N ARG A 78 4.31 5.79 35.60
CA ARG A 78 4.21 5.73 37.08
C ARG A 78 5.43 6.31 37.80
N VAL A 79 6.50 6.60 37.06
CA VAL A 79 7.70 7.28 37.56
C VAL A 79 7.99 8.47 36.65
N VAL A 80 7.99 9.67 37.22
CA VAL A 80 8.56 10.86 36.57
C VAL A 80 10.06 10.62 36.45
N VAL A 81 10.49 10.14 35.30
CA VAL A 81 11.90 10.20 34.94
C VAL A 81 12.19 11.67 34.74
N GLU A 82 12.98 12.27 35.63
CA GLU A 82 13.72 13.49 35.31
C GLU A 82 14.65 13.16 34.16
N THR A 83 14.11 13.23 32.94
CA THR A 83 14.95 13.48 31.79
C THR A 83 15.55 14.84 32.09
N LYS A 84 16.86 14.88 32.36
CA LYS A 84 17.60 16.11 32.16
C LYS A 84 17.27 16.53 30.75
N VAL A 85 16.35 17.47 30.61
CA VAL A 85 16.11 18.19 29.37
C VAL A 85 17.48 18.73 29.04
N ARG A 86 18.12 18.09 28.07
CA ARG A 86 19.36 18.57 27.47
C ARG A 86 19.03 19.99 27.07
N GLU A 87 19.63 20.97 27.75
CA GLU A 87 19.50 22.36 27.35
C GLU A 87 19.87 22.42 25.87
N LYS A 88 18.86 22.65 25.04
CA LYS A 88 19.06 22.89 23.62
C LYS A 88 19.84 24.20 23.53
N ARG A 89 21.14 24.10 23.25
CA ARG A 89 21.90 25.19 22.65
C ARG A 89 21.17 25.67 21.40
N SER A 90 21.04 26.99 21.26
CA SER A 90 20.93 27.77 20.01
C SER A 90 19.96 27.32 18.91
N TRP A 91 18.98 26.45 19.14
CA TRP A 91 18.00 26.10 18.09
C TRP A 91 17.29 27.34 17.53
N ALA A 92 17.11 28.37 18.34
CA ALA A 92 16.53 29.64 17.90
C ALA A 92 17.37 30.33 16.82
N ASP A 93 18.71 30.31 16.90
CA ASP A 93 19.57 30.95 15.90
C ASP A 93 19.64 30.13 14.59
N ASP A 94 19.71 28.80 14.70
CA ASP A 94 19.65 27.88 13.53
C ASP A 94 18.29 27.98 12.82
N LEU A 95 17.21 28.11 13.59
CA LEU A 95 15.86 28.30 13.07
C LEU A 95 15.71 29.70 12.44
N VAL A 96 16.28 30.74 13.04
CA VAL A 96 16.25 32.11 12.52
C VAL A 96 16.99 32.25 11.19
N GLN A 97 18.12 31.56 11.01
CA GLN A 97 18.83 31.51 9.73
C GLN A 97 18.01 30.77 8.65
N SER A 98 17.22 29.77 9.05
CA SER A 98 16.34 29.00 8.16
C SER A 98 15.08 29.75 7.69
N PHE A 99 14.69 30.85 8.36
CA PHE A 99 13.64 31.77 7.92
C PHE A 99 14.13 32.81 6.91
N SER A 100 15.43 32.85 6.60
CA SER A 100 15.96 33.88 5.71
C SER A 100 15.39 33.74 4.30
N LEU A 101 15.03 34.87 3.70
CA LEU A 101 14.58 34.96 2.29
C LEU A 101 15.70 34.59 1.29
N VAL A 102 16.91 34.34 1.79
CA VAL A 102 18.12 34.05 1.02
C VAL A 102 18.29 32.53 0.92
N PRO A 103 18.48 31.96 -0.29
CA PRO A 103 18.63 30.52 -0.45
C PRO A 103 19.98 29.97 0.07
N CYS A 104 20.96 30.84 0.38
CA CYS A 104 22.28 30.44 0.85
C CYS A 104 22.28 30.20 2.36
N TYR A 105 22.78 29.05 2.82
CA TYR A 105 22.83 28.67 4.22
C TYR A 105 24.17 28.06 4.60
N GLU A 106 24.61 28.33 5.82
CA GLU A 106 25.84 27.75 6.39
C GLU A 106 25.53 26.65 7.41
N ALA A 107 24.34 26.68 8.02
CA ALA A 107 23.83 25.66 8.91
C ALA A 107 22.88 24.69 8.17
N PRO A 108 22.84 23.40 8.56
CA PRO A 108 21.97 22.43 7.91
C PRO A 108 20.50 22.79 8.11
N ILE A 109 19.71 22.69 7.03
CA ILE A 109 18.27 22.91 7.09
C ILE A 109 17.62 21.83 7.96
N PRO A 110 16.93 22.21 9.06
CA PRO A 110 16.26 21.24 9.90
C PRO A 110 15.26 20.40 9.11
N ALA A 111 15.22 19.09 9.33
CA ALA A 111 14.24 18.20 8.70
C ALA A 111 14.16 18.27 7.15
N MET A 112 15.25 18.65 6.47
CA MET A 112 15.30 18.75 5.00
C MET A 112 14.88 17.45 4.29
N ASP A 113 15.18 16.28 4.87
CA ASP A 113 14.81 14.98 4.31
C ASP A 113 13.28 14.72 4.32
N PHE A 114 12.52 15.47 5.12
CA PHE A 114 11.05 15.42 5.20
C PHE A 114 10.38 16.47 4.31
N LEU A 115 11.16 17.31 3.61
CA LEU A 115 10.62 18.20 2.59
C LEU A 115 10.14 17.39 1.38
N SER A 116 9.10 17.91 0.74
CA SER A 116 8.58 17.40 -0.52
C SER A 116 9.64 17.57 -1.60
N GLN A 117 9.78 16.56 -2.47
CA GLN A 117 10.85 16.49 -3.45
C GLN A 117 10.29 16.29 -4.84
N PHE A 118 11.04 16.70 -5.86
CA PHE A 118 10.74 16.38 -7.24
C PHE A 118 12.02 16.15 -8.04
N VAL A 119 11.89 15.36 -9.09
CA VAL A 119 12.99 14.94 -9.95
C VAL A 119 12.70 15.32 -11.39
N ILE A 120 13.69 15.91 -12.04
CA ILE A 120 13.67 16.29 -13.44
C ILE A 120 14.71 15.50 -14.25
N GLU A 121 14.35 15.14 -15.47
CA GLU A 121 15.21 14.51 -16.46
C GLU A 121 15.90 15.58 -17.30
N LEU A 122 17.22 15.45 -17.44
CA LEU A 122 18.06 16.25 -18.32
C LEU A 122 18.83 15.35 -19.29
N LYS A 123 19.33 15.96 -20.38
CA LYS A 123 20.06 15.22 -21.44
C LYS A 123 21.40 14.64 -20.95
N SER A 124 22.12 15.37 -20.12
CA SER A 124 23.44 14.98 -19.61
C SER A 124 23.85 15.82 -18.39
N TYR A 125 24.87 15.37 -17.66
CA TYR A 125 25.48 16.14 -16.57
C TYR A 125 25.89 17.56 -17.00
N GLU A 126 26.45 17.73 -18.20
CA GLU A 126 26.87 19.03 -18.74
C GLU A 126 25.74 20.06 -18.83
N SER A 127 24.50 19.59 -18.98
CA SER A 127 23.34 20.48 -19.13
C SER A 127 23.01 21.27 -17.86
N ILE A 128 23.47 20.84 -16.67
CA ILE A 128 23.25 21.58 -15.42
C ILE A 128 23.98 22.94 -15.41
N TYR A 129 25.04 23.09 -16.21
CA TYR A 129 25.79 24.33 -16.34
C TYR A 129 25.26 25.25 -17.46
N SER A 130 24.14 24.90 -18.10
CA SER A 130 23.51 25.75 -19.10
C SER A 130 22.77 26.91 -18.44
N THR A 131 23.10 28.15 -18.84
CA THR A 131 22.40 29.36 -18.38
C THR A 131 20.90 29.32 -18.68
N ALA A 132 20.49 28.68 -19.78
CA ALA A 132 19.08 28.56 -20.14
C ALA A 132 18.30 27.71 -19.13
N ILE A 133 18.85 26.55 -18.75
CA ILE A 133 18.25 25.64 -17.78
C ILE A 133 18.20 26.29 -16.39
N LEU A 134 19.31 26.90 -15.96
CA LEU A 134 19.38 27.54 -14.64
C LEU A 134 18.39 28.71 -14.50
N LYS A 135 18.19 29.51 -15.56
CA LYS A 135 17.17 30.58 -15.58
C LYS A 135 15.75 30.03 -15.49
N GLN A 136 15.45 28.93 -16.19
CA GLN A 136 14.15 28.27 -16.08
C GLN A 136 13.92 27.76 -14.65
N LEU A 137 14.89 27.06 -14.05
CA LEU A 137 14.77 26.60 -12.66
C LEU A 137 14.55 27.76 -11.68
N CYS A 138 15.21 28.90 -11.90
CA CYS A 138 15.02 30.10 -11.10
C CYS A 138 13.60 30.69 -11.24
N GLN A 139 13.08 30.78 -12.47
CA GLN A 139 11.73 31.28 -12.78
C GLN A 139 10.61 30.37 -12.27
N MET A 140 10.90 29.09 -12.03
CA MET A 140 9.94 28.15 -11.48
C MET A 140 9.38 28.62 -10.14
N HIS A 141 10.19 29.25 -9.29
CA HIS A 141 9.73 29.75 -7.99
C HIS A 141 8.67 30.86 -8.13
N SER A 142 8.87 31.82 -9.05
CA SER A 142 7.87 32.88 -9.27
C SER A 142 6.57 32.34 -9.85
N ASN A 143 6.65 31.35 -10.73
CA ASN A 143 5.47 30.77 -11.38
C ASN A 143 4.65 29.89 -10.43
N LEU A 144 5.30 29.22 -9.47
CA LEU A 144 4.63 28.36 -8.48
C LEU A 144 4.26 29.12 -7.19
N SER A 145 4.51 30.43 -7.13
CA SER A 145 4.33 31.23 -5.90
C SER A 145 2.92 31.18 -5.32
N GLU A 146 1.88 31.17 -6.16
CA GLU A 146 0.48 31.07 -5.70
C GLU A 146 0.21 29.71 -5.02
N SER A 147 0.65 28.62 -5.64
CA SER A 147 0.43 27.26 -5.12
C SER A 147 1.30 26.96 -3.90
N ILE A 148 2.53 27.47 -3.87
CA ILE A 148 3.40 27.43 -2.68
C ILE A 148 2.81 28.28 -1.54
N GLY A 149 2.21 29.43 -1.85
CA GLY A 149 1.60 30.33 -0.89
C GLY A 149 0.53 29.68 0.00
N SER A 150 -0.08 28.58 -0.44
CA SER A 150 -1.03 27.81 0.36
C SER A 150 -0.40 27.11 1.58
N PHE A 151 0.93 26.93 1.59
CA PHE A 151 1.69 26.29 2.67
C PHE A 151 2.40 27.30 3.57
N ASP A 152 2.40 28.58 3.19
CA ASP A 152 3.22 29.62 3.80
C ASP A 152 2.94 29.88 5.29
N GLN A 153 1.74 29.56 5.75
CA GLN A 153 1.34 29.72 7.15
C GLN A 153 1.85 28.58 8.04
N VAL A 154 2.19 27.43 7.44
CA VAL A 154 2.54 26.21 8.16
C VAL A 154 4.03 25.92 8.06
N THR A 155 4.65 26.19 6.90
CA THR A 155 6.09 25.97 6.71
C THR A 155 6.95 27.22 6.83
N PRO A 156 8.12 27.09 7.48
CA PRO A 156 9.06 28.19 7.65
C PRO A 156 9.85 28.49 6.36
N TYR A 157 10.04 27.49 5.50
CA TYR A 157 10.86 27.58 4.30
C TYR A 157 10.12 28.29 3.17
N ARG A 158 10.85 29.12 2.40
CA ARG A 158 10.28 29.91 1.30
C ARG A 158 10.87 29.55 -0.06
N ASN A 159 12.14 29.15 -0.11
CA ASN A 159 12.86 28.92 -1.35
C ASN A 159 12.81 27.46 -1.80
N ILE A 160 12.60 27.24 -3.11
CA ILE A 160 12.80 25.92 -3.73
C ILE A 160 14.30 25.64 -3.80
N LEU A 161 14.76 24.51 -3.27
CA LEU A 161 16.17 24.13 -3.30
C LEU A 161 16.46 23.29 -4.55
N HIS A 162 16.86 23.98 -5.62
CA HIS A 162 17.29 23.39 -6.88
C HIS A 162 18.72 23.87 -7.21
N VAL A 163 19.39 23.20 -8.17
CA VAL A 163 20.82 23.42 -8.47
C VAL A 163 21.20 24.89 -8.75
N ALA A 164 20.30 25.69 -9.35
CA ALA A 164 20.58 27.09 -9.64
C ALA A 164 20.77 27.95 -8.38
N ASN A 165 20.06 27.65 -7.29
CA ASN A 165 20.27 28.32 -6.01
C ASN A 165 21.60 27.93 -5.37
N TYR A 166 22.05 26.68 -5.51
CA TYR A 166 23.40 26.29 -5.07
C TYR A 166 24.48 27.03 -5.86
N PHE A 167 24.34 27.08 -7.19
CA PHE A 167 25.33 27.74 -8.06
C PHE A 167 25.38 29.25 -7.86
N SER A 168 24.25 29.89 -7.54
CA SER A 168 24.23 31.32 -7.22
C SER A 168 24.97 31.63 -5.92
N CYS A 169 24.87 30.74 -4.92
CA CYS A 169 25.60 30.85 -3.66
C CYS A 169 27.10 30.53 -3.78
N PHE A 170 27.48 29.63 -4.70
CA PHE A 170 28.89 29.30 -4.97
C PHE A 170 29.60 30.31 -5.90
N ALA A 171 28.85 31.14 -6.60
CA ALA A 171 29.43 32.15 -7.47
C ALA A 171 30.35 33.10 -6.67
N PRO A 172 31.50 33.51 -7.22
CA PRO A 172 32.48 34.36 -6.51
C PRO A 172 31.90 35.73 -6.12
N ASN A 173 30.84 36.17 -6.81
CA ASN A 173 30.12 37.41 -6.54
C ASN A 173 28.98 37.26 -5.52
N PHE A 174 28.82 36.07 -4.90
CA PHE A 174 27.75 35.74 -3.94
C PHE A 174 26.37 36.22 -4.42
N ARG A 175 25.96 35.74 -5.61
CA ARG A 175 24.68 36.13 -6.21
C ARG A 175 23.55 35.48 -5.41
N VAL A 176 22.92 36.23 -4.52
CA VAL A 176 21.79 35.75 -3.70
C VAL A 176 20.59 35.34 -4.57
N ASN A 177 20.39 35.98 -5.72
CA ASN A 177 19.32 35.66 -6.66
C ASN A 177 19.87 34.99 -7.92
N CYS A 178 19.37 33.78 -8.21
CA CYS A 178 19.74 32.96 -9.36
C CYS A 178 19.48 33.61 -10.73
N SER A 179 18.62 34.63 -10.81
CA SER A 179 18.28 35.31 -12.07
C SER A 179 19.46 36.07 -12.67
N TYR A 180 20.40 36.49 -11.83
CA TYR A 180 21.58 37.28 -12.20
C TYR A 180 22.82 36.43 -12.47
N LEU A 181 22.68 35.12 -12.64
CA LEU A 181 23.79 34.23 -12.97
C LEU A 181 24.34 34.53 -14.38
N GLU A 182 25.63 34.85 -14.45
CA GLU A 182 26.36 35.08 -15.70
C GLU A 182 27.18 33.84 -16.13
N PRO A 183 27.51 33.68 -17.43
CA PRO A 183 28.35 32.57 -17.89
C PRO A 183 29.74 32.53 -17.24
N SER A 184 30.30 33.70 -16.88
CA SER A 184 31.57 33.84 -16.16
C SER A 184 31.50 33.19 -14.77
N ASP A 185 30.42 33.46 -14.02
CA ASP A 185 30.17 32.85 -12.70
C ASP A 185 30.10 31.31 -12.83
N LEU A 186 29.41 30.81 -13.86
CA LEU A 186 29.26 29.36 -14.07
C LEU A 186 30.58 28.66 -14.40
N SER A 187 31.51 29.33 -15.08
CA SER A 187 32.83 28.77 -15.35
C SER A 187 33.68 28.62 -14.08
N ALA A 188 33.54 29.54 -13.13
CA ALA A 188 34.18 29.46 -11.83
C ALA A 188 33.54 28.34 -10.98
N VAL A 189 32.21 28.34 -10.88
CA VAL A 189 31.46 27.30 -10.13
C VAL A 189 31.76 25.91 -10.68
N ARG A 190 31.81 25.75 -12.00
CA ARG A 190 32.15 24.48 -12.65
C ARG A 190 33.53 23.98 -12.20
N LYS A 191 34.53 24.86 -12.18
CA LYS A 191 35.89 24.51 -11.73
C LYS A 191 35.90 24.04 -10.28
N ASP A 192 35.15 24.70 -9.41
CA ASP A 192 35.08 24.35 -7.99
C ASP A 192 34.33 23.03 -7.76
N VAL A 193 33.18 22.84 -8.44
CA VAL A 193 32.40 21.60 -8.35
C VAL A 193 33.18 20.41 -8.92
N GLU A 194 33.86 20.56 -10.06
CA GLU A 194 34.72 19.50 -10.64
C GLU A 194 35.90 19.14 -9.72
N PHE A 195 36.49 20.13 -9.03
CA PHE A 195 37.53 19.90 -8.04
C PHE A 195 37.00 19.12 -6.82
N CYS A 196 35.87 19.54 -6.27
CA CYS A 196 35.25 18.86 -5.12
C CYS A 196 34.69 17.48 -5.49
N LEU A 197 34.29 17.26 -6.75
CA LEU A 197 33.79 15.98 -7.24
C LEU A 197 34.82 14.85 -7.09
N GLN A 198 36.12 15.16 -7.22
CA GLN A 198 37.20 14.18 -6.98
C GLN A 198 37.24 13.66 -5.54
N HIS A 199 36.74 14.46 -4.59
CA HIS A 199 36.68 14.15 -3.16
C HIS A 199 35.25 13.82 -2.71
N ARG A 200 34.32 13.57 -3.65
CA ARG A 200 32.91 13.30 -3.34
C ARG A 200 32.70 12.18 -2.31
N PRO A 201 33.41 11.02 -2.36
CA PRO A 201 33.24 9.98 -1.36
C PRO A 201 33.56 10.47 0.06
N ASP A 202 34.68 11.18 0.23
CA ASP A 202 35.11 11.71 1.53
C ASP A 202 34.16 12.79 2.07
N ILE A 203 33.65 13.67 1.18
CA ILE A 203 32.66 14.69 1.53
C ILE A 203 31.39 14.03 2.07
N VAL A 204 30.88 13.01 1.36
CA VAL A 204 29.64 12.33 1.74
C VAL A 204 29.80 11.50 3.00
N GLU A 205 30.89 10.74 3.13
CA GLU A 205 31.15 9.89 4.29
C GLU A 205 31.29 10.75 5.56
N CYS A 206 32.18 11.75 5.52
CA CYS A 206 32.41 12.59 6.68
C CYS A 206 31.19 13.47 7.02
N GLY A 207 30.51 14.03 6.02
CA GLY A 207 29.29 14.81 6.25
C GLY A 207 28.17 13.97 6.89
N SER A 208 28.04 12.70 6.49
CA SER A 208 27.03 11.80 7.07
C SER A 208 27.33 11.42 8.53
N GLU A 209 28.61 11.28 8.90
CA GLU A 209 29.03 11.05 10.30
C GLU A 209 28.80 12.29 11.15
N CYS A 210 29.15 13.47 10.63
CA CYS A 210 28.94 14.73 11.34
C CYS A 210 27.46 15.07 11.54
N PHE A 211 26.58 14.66 10.61
CA PHE A 211 25.14 14.84 10.79
C PHE A 211 24.59 14.01 11.96
N LYS A 212 25.17 12.83 12.22
CA LYS A 212 24.78 11.96 13.34
C LYS A 212 25.36 12.41 14.67
N ASN A 213 26.54 13.03 14.67
CA ASN A 213 27.26 13.39 15.89
C ASN A 213 27.48 14.91 16.02
N PRO A 214 26.81 15.60 16.97
CA PRO A 214 26.93 17.05 17.12
C PRO A 214 28.32 17.54 17.59
N ASN A 215 29.22 16.65 18.00
CA ASN A 215 30.60 16.96 18.39
C ASN A 215 31.63 16.57 17.30
N CYS A 216 31.23 16.60 16.03
CA CYS A 216 32.11 16.20 14.92
C CYS A 216 33.35 17.10 14.83
N VAL A 217 34.54 16.49 14.71
CA VAL A 217 35.79 17.20 14.43
C VAL A 217 35.86 17.49 12.93
N ALA A 218 36.43 18.64 12.55
CA ALA A 218 36.61 19.02 11.16
C ALA A 218 37.25 17.88 10.33
N CYS A 219 36.63 17.58 9.19
CA CYS A 219 37.03 16.51 8.29
C CYS A 219 38.42 16.78 7.68
N ASN A 220 39.49 16.26 8.28
CA ASN A 220 40.87 16.49 7.80
C ASN A 220 41.13 16.00 6.36
N ARG A 221 40.29 15.11 5.82
CA ARG A 221 40.39 14.58 4.45
C ARG A 221 39.68 15.44 3.40
N VAL A 222 38.79 16.35 3.83
CA VAL A 222 38.01 17.19 2.92
C VAL A 222 38.70 18.55 2.77
N PRO A 223 38.98 19.02 1.54
CA PRO A 223 39.53 20.35 1.33
C PRO A 223 38.62 21.44 1.94
N ALA A 224 39.21 22.49 2.52
CA ALA A 224 38.45 23.58 3.15
C ALA A 224 37.46 24.27 2.19
N ASN A 225 37.76 24.31 0.88
CA ASN A 225 36.86 24.86 -0.13
C ASN A 225 35.61 23.99 -0.37
N CYS A 226 35.65 22.71 -0.01
CA CYS A 226 34.58 21.74 -0.24
C CYS A 226 33.81 21.38 1.04
N SER A 227 34.17 21.96 2.20
CA SER A 227 33.59 21.61 3.49
C SER A 227 32.28 22.34 3.84
N SER A 228 31.69 23.09 2.90
CA SER A 228 30.43 23.79 3.15
C SER A 228 29.25 22.81 3.17
N VAL A 229 28.24 23.10 4.00
CA VAL A 229 27.04 22.27 4.11
C VAL A 229 26.28 22.20 2.77
N MET A 230 26.21 23.32 2.05
CA MET A 230 25.60 23.35 0.71
C MET A 230 26.35 22.48 -0.30
N MET A 231 27.68 22.38 -0.23
CA MET A 231 28.46 21.49 -1.12
C MET A 231 28.17 20.02 -0.80
N PHE A 232 28.07 19.70 0.50
CA PHE A 232 27.61 18.38 0.93
C PHE A 232 26.20 18.07 0.39
N ASP A 233 25.24 18.97 0.56
CA ASP A 233 23.86 18.78 0.08
C ASP A 233 23.77 18.66 -1.44
N LEU A 234 24.59 19.41 -2.20
CA LEU A 234 24.69 19.27 -3.65
C LEU A 234 25.08 17.83 -4.05
N PHE A 235 26.14 17.28 -3.46
CA PHE A 235 26.64 15.95 -3.82
C PHE A 235 25.86 14.79 -3.21
N TYR A 236 25.27 15.00 -2.03
CA TYR A 236 24.56 13.97 -1.29
C TYR A 236 23.08 13.89 -1.68
N ARG A 237 22.41 15.05 -1.86
CA ARG A 237 20.95 15.14 -2.01
C ARG A 237 20.47 15.56 -3.39
N ILE A 238 21.21 16.43 -4.11
CA ILE A 238 20.75 17.01 -5.39
C ILE A 238 21.24 16.20 -6.60
N LEU A 239 22.53 15.89 -6.65
CA LEU A 239 23.14 15.18 -7.77
C LEU A 239 23.01 13.65 -7.62
N PRO A 240 22.77 12.91 -8.73
CA PRO A 240 22.72 11.46 -8.71
C PRO A 240 24.12 10.88 -8.44
N TRP A 241 24.18 9.64 -7.94
CA TRP A 241 25.46 9.00 -7.66
C TRP A 241 26.27 8.75 -8.94
N ASP A 242 25.61 8.23 -9.98
CA ASP A 242 26.21 8.07 -11.30
C ASP A 242 25.92 9.31 -12.16
N LEU A 243 26.98 10.08 -12.46
CA LEU A 243 26.90 11.28 -13.29
C LEU A 243 26.93 10.98 -14.80
N HIS A 244 27.31 9.75 -15.18
CA HIS A 244 27.38 9.31 -16.58
C HIS A 244 26.12 8.59 -17.05
N ALA A 245 25.21 8.26 -16.13
CA ALA A 245 23.93 7.65 -16.43
C ALA A 245 23.13 8.48 -17.45
N GLN A 246 22.59 7.82 -18.47
CA GLN A 246 21.66 8.41 -19.42
C GLN A 246 20.31 7.67 -19.37
N PRO A 247 19.20 8.39 -19.14
CA PRO A 247 19.12 9.84 -18.98
C PRO A 247 19.55 10.33 -17.57
N PHE A 248 19.94 11.61 -17.46
CA PHE A 248 20.45 12.19 -16.21
C PHE A 248 19.31 12.73 -15.34
N TYR A 249 19.23 12.31 -14.09
CA TYR A 249 18.17 12.71 -13.16
C TYR A 249 18.70 13.68 -12.11
N LEU A 250 18.03 14.82 -11.95
CA LEU A 250 18.37 15.85 -10.97
C LEU A 250 17.26 15.96 -9.93
N ASN A 251 17.60 15.85 -8.65
CA ASN A 251 16.66 16.01 -7.54
C ASN A 251 16.56 17.47 -7.11
N SER A 252 15.43 17.86 -6.52
CA SER A 252 15.19 19.20 -5.99
C SER A 252 14.15 19.15 -4.87
N PHE A 253 14.26 20.06 -3.90
CA PHE A 253 13.33 20.13 -2.76
C PHE A 253 12.41 21.34 -2.88
N LEU A 254 11.15 21.11 -2.56
CA LEU A 254 10.13 22.14 -2.46
C LEU A 254 10.10 22.72 -1.03
N PRO A 255 9.68 23.98 -0.85
CA PRO A 255 9.65 24.66 0.45
C PRO A 255 8.48 24.23 1.35
N MET A 256 8.08 22.95 1.28
CA MET A 256 7.05 22.39 2.15
C MET A 256 7.40 20.98 2.61
N PHE A 257 6.92 20.58 3.78
CA PHE A 257 7.00 19.19 4.22
C PHE A 257 6.10 18.28 3.37
N SER A 258 6.39 17.00 3.34
CA SER A 258 5.45 16.00 2.81
C SER A 258 4.19 15.92 3.67
N LEU A 259 3.12 15.33 3.15
CA LEU A 259 1.86 15.18 3.90
C LEU A 259 2.06 14.41 5.22
N SER A 260 2.89 13.38 5.21
CA SER A 260 3.25 12.63 6.42
C SER A 260 4.02 13.51 7.43
N GLY A 261 4.91 14.39 6.93
CA GLY A 261 5.63 15.38 7.73
C GLY A 261 4.69 16.33 8.47
N TYR A 262 3.66 16.85 7.81
CA TYR A 262 2.64 17.68 8.45
C TYR A 262 1.79 16.92 9.46
N ARG A 263 1.31 15.72 9.10
CA ARG A 263 0.50 14.88 10.00
C ARG A 263 1.26 14.54 11.28
N SER A 264 2.56 14.26 11.19
CA SER A 264 3.41 13.96 12.35
C SER A 264 3.56 15.14 13.33
N GLN A 265 3.40 16.37 12.84
CA GLN A 265 3.45 17.60 13.62
C GLN A 265 2.06 18.05 14.11
N GLY A 266 0.99 17.30 13.78
CA GLY A 266 -0.38 17.64 14.15
C GLY A 266 -1.04 18.67 13.23
N PHE A 267 -0.43 19.02 12.09
CA PHE A 267 -1.04 19.90 11.09
C PHE A 267 -1.84 19.09 10.07
N ASN A 268 -3.07 19.52 9.80
CA ASN A 268 -3.92 18.90 8.78
C ASN A 268 -4.01 19.81 7.55
N VAL A 269 -3.28 19.45 6.49
CA VAL A 269 -3.24 20.19 5.23
C VAL A 269 -4.05 19.43 4.18
N PRO A 270 -4.96 20.08 3.43
CA PRO A 270 -5.78 19.41 2.43
C PRO A 270 -4.92 18.87 1.28
N VAL A 271 -5.21 17.63 0.86
CA VAL A 271 -4.51 16.94 -0.23
C VAL A 271 -4.64 17.70 -1.56
N GLN A 272 -5.74 18.44 -1.75
CA GLN A 272 -5.97 19.24 -2.96
C GLN A 272 -4.91 20.33 -3.18
N ASN A 273 -4.29 20.86 -2.12
CA ASN A 273 -3.22 21.85 -2.27
C ASN A 273 -1.97 21.24 -2.90
N PHE A 274 -1.63 20.00 -2.51
CA PHE A 274 -0.52 19.26 -3.10
C PHE A 274 -0.78 18.90 -4.57
N THR A 275 -2.00 18.43 -4.89
CA THR A 275 -2.32 18.09 -6.30
C THR A 275 -2.38 19.32 -7.19
N ARG A 276 -2.78 20.48 -6.66
CA ARG A 276 -2.69 21.77 -7.38
C ARG A 276 -1.23 22.11 -7.70
N LEU A 277 -0.36 22.05 -6.70
CA LEU A 277 1.07 22.30 -6.87
C LEU A 277 1.72 21.32 -7.87
N GLU A 278 1.40 20.03 -7.76
CA GLU A 278 1.88 19.01 -8.69
C GLU A 278 1.44 19.32 -10.13
N ARG A 279 0.17 19.68 -10.33
CA ARG A 279 -0.34 20.05 -11.66
C ARG A 279 0.41 21.24 -12.24
N ASP A 280 0.58 22.30 -11.45
CA ASP A 280 1.27 23.52 -11.91
C ASP A 280 2.75 23.24 -12.23
N LEU A 281 3.40 22.37 -11.45
CA LEU A 281 4.77 21.91 -11.69
C LEU A 281 4.88 21.10 -12.99
N VAL A 282 3.94 20.19 -13.25
CA VAL A 282 3.85 19.43 -14.50
C VAL A 282 3.60 20.35 -15.68
N THR A 283 2.68 21.30 -15.57
CA THR A 283 2.38 22.27 -16.64
C THR A 283 3.63 23.10 -16.97
N TYR A 284 4.27 23.70 -15.96
CA TYR A 284 5.47 24.52 -16.16
C TYR A 284 6.63 23.75 -16.82
N THR A 285 6.87 22.52 -16.38
CA THR A 285 7.92 21.68 -16.96
C THR A 285 7.57 21.21 -18.37
N SER A 286 6.31 20.91 -18.66
CA SER A 286 5.87 20.50 -19.99
C SER A 286 5.97 21.60 -21.05
N GLU A 287 5.85 22.87 -20.66
CA GLU A 287 6.06 24.03 -21.53
C GLU A 287 7.54 24.25 -21.86
N SER A 288 8.44 23.71 -21.02
CA SER A 288 9.89 23.85 -21.18
C SER A 288 10.46 22.74 -22.06
N SER A 289 11.12 23.11 -23.17
CA SER A 289 11.72 22.12 -24.09
C SER A 289 12.94 21.36 -23.54
N SER A 290 13.54 21.89 -22.47
CA SER A 290 14.79 21.39 -21.86
C SER A 290 14.58 20.65 -20.54
N LEU A 291 13.41 20.79 -19.90
CA LEU A 291 13.11 20.19 -18.60
C LEU A 291 12.00 19.17 -18.77
N LYS A 292 12.20 17.96 -18.25
CA LYS A 292 11.15 16.93 -18.27
C LYS A 292 10.89 16.42 -16.87
N PHE A 293 9.67 16.61 -16.39
CA PHE A 293 9.27 16.13 -15.08
C PHE A 293 9.21 14.61 -15.04
N LYS A 294 9.67 14.03 -13.93
CA LYS A 294 9.76 12.57 -13.77
C LYS A 294 9.19 12.04 -12.48
N GLY A 295 9.63 12.59 -11.36
CA GLY A 295 9.34 12.03 -10.06
C GLY A 295 8.89 13.09 -9.09
N VAL A 296 8.06 12.72 -8.14
CA VAL A 296 7.69 13.58 -7.02
C VAL A 296 7.46 12.74 -5.77
N SER A 297 7.85 13.28 -4.63
CA SER A 297 7.58 12.73 -3.31
C SER A 297 6.89 13.81 -2.47
N MET A 298 5.60 13.62 -2.24
CA MET A 298 4.76 14.46 -1.37
C MET A 298 4.00 13.62 -0.32
N ASP A 299 4.15 12.29 -0.32
CA ASP A 299 3.43 11.34 0.54
C ASP A 299 1.90 11.40 0.43
N ILE A 300 1.37 11.82 -0.73
CA ILE A 300 -0.08 11.90 -1.01
C ILE A 300 -0.63 10.69 -1.79
N LYS A 301 0.25 9.81 -2.29
CA LYS A 301 -0.06 8.66 -3.15
C LYS A 301 -1.22 7.80 -2.61
N ARG A 302 -1.23 7.54 -1.30
CA ARG A 302 -2.24 6.69 -0.63
C ARG A 302 -3.62 7.35 -0.62
N ASP A 303 -3.66 8.64 -0.32
CA ASP A 303 -4.89 9.42 -0.25
C ASP A 303 -5.53 9.62 -1.66
N LEU A 304 -4.74 9.54 -2.73
CA LEU A 304 -5.22 9.66 -4.12
C LEU A 304 -5.78 8.37 -4.72
N LEU A 305 -5.52 7.21 -4.12
CA LEU A 305 -5.88 5.92 -4.74
C LEU A 305 -7.39 5.73 -4.85
N LEU A 306 -8.16 6.12 -3.83
CA LEU A 306 -9.61 5.99 -3.84
C LEU A 306 -10.26 6.84 -4.95
N GLU A 307 -9.88 8.11 -5.05
CA GLU A 307 -10.39 9.02 -6.10
C GLU A 307 -10.01 8.51 -7.49
N SER A 308 -8.78 7.99 -7.64
CA SER A 308 -8.31 7.40 -8.90
C SER A 308 -9.10 6.14 -9.27
N ALA A 309 -9.35 5.24 -8.30
CA ALA A 309 -10.15 4.03 -8.52
C ALA A 309 -11.60 4.35 -8.91
N ILE A 310 -12.20 5.40 -8.31
CA ILE A 310 -13.53 5.89 -8.71
C ILE A 310 -13.49 6.42 -10.15
N SER A 311 -12.46 7.19 -10.53
CA SER A 311 -12.29 7.64 -11.92
C SER A 311 -12.14 6.46 -12.90
N ASP A 312 -11.38 5.43 -12.53
CA ASP A 312 -11.17 4.24 -13.37
C ASP A 312 -12.44 3.38 -13.48
N SER A 313 -13.30 3.38 -12.46
CA SER A 313 -14.61 2.71 -12.53
C SER A 313 -15.49 3.25 -13.68
N ARG A 314 -15.30 4.52 -14.07
CA ARG A 314 -15.96 5.09 -15.26
C ARG A 314 -15.45 4.45 -16.56
N LEU A 315 -14.17 4.11 -16.65
CA LEU A 315 -13.62 3.38 -17.81
C LEU A 315 -14.16 1.94 -17.86
N ALA A 316 -14.29 1.29 -16.70
CA ALA A 316 -14.94 -0.02 -16.60
C ALA A 316 -16.41 0.03 -17.09
N LEU A 317 -17.13 1.11 -16.83
CA LEU A 317 -18.48 1.31 -17.37
C LEU A 317 -18.49 1.40 -18.91
N ILE A 318 -17.52 2.09 -19.51
CA ILE A 318 -17.37 2.13 -20.98
C ILE A 318 -17.11 0.73 -21.53
N ALA A 319 -16.21 -0.04 -20.90
CA ALA A 319 -15.94 -1.42 -21.29
C ALA A 319 -17.20 -2.30 -21.19
N ALA A 320 -18.00 -2.14 -20.13
CA ALA A 320 -19.27 -2.83 -19.98
C ALA A 320 -20.21 -2.53 -21.14
N ILE A 321 -20.39 -1.25 -21.50
CA ILE A 321 -21.26 -0.84 -22.62
C ILE A 321 -20.81 -1.49 -23.93
N VAL A 322 -19.49 -1.55 -24.18
CA VAL A 322 -18.94 -2.19 -25.39
C VAL A 322 -19.23 -3.70 -25.38
N VAL A 323 -18.94 -4.40 -24.29
CA VAL A 323 -19.19 -5.85 -24.16
C VAL A 323 -20.68 -6.16 -24.34
N PHE A 324 -21.57 -5.43 -23.67
CA PHE A 324 -23.01 -5.63 -23.81
C PHE A 324 -23.54 -5.20 -25.18
N GLY A 325 -22.89 -4.25 -25.85
CA GLY A 325 -23.13 -3.94 -27.26
C GLY A 325 -22.85 -5.16 -28.15
N PHE A 326 -21.70 -5.80 -27.96
CA PHE A 326 -21.37 -7.05 -28.66
C PHE A 326 -22.35 -8.18 -28.32
N VAL A 327 -22.75 -8.35 -27.05
CA VAL A 327 -23.78 -9.32 -26.64
C VAL A 327 -25.10 -9.06 -27.35
N GLY A 328 -25.54 -7.80 -27.41
CA GLY A 328 -26.77 -7.42 -28.10
C GLY A 328 -26.73 -7.73 -29.60
N ILE A 329 -25.59 -7.47 -30.25
CA ILE A 329 -25.38 -7.76 -31.68
C ILE A 329 -25.34 -9.27 -31.93
N ALA A 330 -24.53 -10.02 -31.17
CA ALA A 330 -24.33 -11.46 -31.37
C ALA A 330 -25.58 -12.28 -31.04
N THR A 331 -26.38 -11.88 -30.05
CA THR A 331 -27.65 -12.57 -29.70
C THR A 331 -28.85 -12.07 -30.52
N GLN A 332 -28.66 -11.03 -31.34
CA GLN A 332 -29.70 -10.37 -32.13
C GLN A 332 -30.95 -10.00 -31.31
N SER A 333 -30.79 -9.75 -30.00
CA SER A 333 -31.90 -9.49 -29.09
C SER A 333 -31.51 -8.52 -27.96
N PRO A 334 -31.93 -7.24 -28.03
CA PRO A 334 -31.61 -6.27 -26.99
C PRO A 334 -32.26 -6.63 -25.64
N LEU A 335 -33.42 -7.29 -25.66
CA LEU A 335 -34.10 -7.74 -24.44
C LEU A 335 -33.31 -8.83 -23.71
N TYR A 336 -32.66 -9.73 -24.44
CA TYR A 336 -31.78 -10.73 -23.84
C TYR A 336 -30.56 -10.07 -23.19
N CYS A 337 -29.97 -9.07 -23.86
CA CYS A 337 -28.88 -8.28 -23.29
C CYS A 337 -29.27 -7.60 -21.96
N VAL A 338 -30.46 -7.00 -21.88
CA VAL A 338 -30.99 -6.42 -20.62
C VAL A 338 -31.20 -7.50 -19.55
N ALA A 339 -31.69 -8.69 -19.92
CA ALA A 339 -31.86 -9.79 -18.98
C ALA A 339 -30.51 -10.29 -18.42
N VAL A 340 -29.46 -10.35 -19.25
CA VAL A 340 -28.10 -10.69 -18.81
C VAL A 340 -27.54 -9.61 -17.88
N LEU A 341 -27.68 -8.33 -18.24
CA LEU A 341 -27.30 -7.21 -17.37
C LEU A 341 -27.97 -7.28 -16.00
N TRP A 342 -29.29 -7.54 -15.98
CA TRP A 342 -30.05 -7.71 -14.76
C TRP A 342 -29.54 -8.91 -13.96
N GLN A 343 -29.31 -10.04 -14.61
CA GLN A 343 -28.78 -11.25 -13.98
C GLN A 343 -27.42 -10.99 -13.31
N LEU A 344 -26.49 -10.32 -13.99
CA LEU A 344 -25.16 -10.01 -13.45
C LEU A 344 -25.24 -9.01 -12.28
N GLY A 345 -26.08 -7.99 -12.38
CA GLY A 345 -26.31 -7.07 -11.27
C GLY A 345 -26.89 -7.79 -10.04
N SER A 346 -27.83 -8.72 -10.26
CA SER A 346 -28.47 -9.50 -9.20
C SER A 346 -27.48 -10.40 -8.46
N SER A 347 -26.57 -11.06 -9.19
CA SER A 347 -25.58 -11.96 -8.59
C SER A 347 -24.60 -11.20 -7.68
N VAL A 348 -24.21 -9.99 -8.09
CA VAL A 348 -23.38 -9.10 -7.26
C VAL A 348 -24.12 -8.66 -6.00
N VAL A 349 -25.38 -8.23 -6.10
CA VAL A 349 -26.15 -7.81 -4.90
C VAL A 349 -26.27 -8.96 -3.91
N CYS A 350 -26.50 -10.20 -4.38
CA CYS A 350 -26.52 -11.39 -3.53
C CYS A 350 -25.17 -11.64 -2.85
N ALA A 351 -24.07 -11.49 -3.58
CA ALA A 351 -22.74 -11.65 -3.00
C ALA A 351 -22.41 -10.57 -1.98
N LEU A 352 -22.84 -9.32 -2.21
CA LEU A 352 -22.65 -8.21 -1.28
C LEU A 352 -23.39 -8.43 0.04
N ILE A 353 -24.61 -8.96 0.02
CA ILE A 353 -25.31 -9.27 1.29
C ILE A 353 -24.63 -10.41 2.04
N VAL A 354 -24.17 -11.46 1.34
CA VAL A 354 -23.37 -12.53 1.96
C VAL A 354 -22.10 -11.96 2.58
N TYR A 355 -21.38 -11.11 1.85
CA TYR A 355 -20.17 -10.44 2.33
C TYR A 355 -20.44 -9.57 3.56
N SER A 356 -21.51 -8.77 3.51
CA SER A 356 -21.93 -7.88 4.59
C SER A 356 -22.14 -8.64 5.91
N PHE A 357 -22.50 -9.94 5.87
CA PHE A 357 -22.58 -10.74 7.10
C PHE A 357 -21.27 -10.89 7.87
N PHE A 358 -20.14 -10.88 7.17
CA PHE A 358 -18.81 -11.15 7.73
C PHE A 358 -17.98 -9.88 8.00
N SER A 359 -18.12 -8.84 7.18
CA SER A 359 -17.37 -7.59 7.32
C SER A 359 -18.20 -6.39 6.87
N SER A 360 -18.07 -5.26 7.56
CA SER A 360 -18.61 -3.96 7.13
C SER A 360 -17.69 -3.20 6.19
N ASP A 361 -16.38 -3.45 6.30
CA ASP A 361 -15.37 -2.78 5.49
C ASP A 361 -15.20 -3.52 4.17
N PHE A 362 -15.28 -2.78 3.07
CA PHE A 362 -15.14 -3.30 1.72
C PHE A 362 -13.79 -2.85 1.12
N PRO A 363 -12.80 -3.75 0.96
CA PRO A 363 -11.50 -3.43 0.36
C PRO A 363 -11.61 -3.00 -1.10
N LEU A 364 -10.74 -2.07 -1.53
CA LEU A 364 -10.69 -1.59 -2.91
C LEU A 364 -10.41 -2.71 -3.92
N LEU A 365 -9.65 -3.74 -3.54
CA LEU A 365 -9.33 -4.89 -4.41
C LEU A 365 -10.60 -5.60 -4.91
N ASN A 366 -11.69 -5.59 -4.13
CA ASN A 366 -12.95 -6.22 -4.53
C ASN A 366 -13.59 -5.55 -5.76
N LEU A 367 -13.22 -4.30 -6.09
CA LEU A 367 -13.71 -3.62 -7.29
C LEU A 367 -13.31 -4.35 -8.59
N VAL A 368 -12.21 -5.11 -8.57
CA VAL A 368 -11.75 -5.92 -9.71
C VAL A 368 -12.79 -6.98 -10.11
N ILE A 369 -13.58 -7.49 -9.15
CA ILE A 369 -14.59 -8.53 -9.41
C ILE A 369 -15.70 -8.03 -10.33
N PHE A 370 -16.06 -6.74 -10.26
CA PHE A 370 -17.06 -6.18 -11.17
C PHE A 370 -16.59 -6.26 -12.63
N VAL A 371 -15.30 -5.98 -12.89
CA VAL A 371 -14.72 -6.08 -14.24
C VAL A 371 -14.58 -7.54 -14.67
N LEU A 372 -14.11 -8.40 -13.77
CA LEU A 372 -13.94 -9.83 -14.05
C LEU A 372 -15.28 -10.52 -14.36
N LEU A 373 -16.34 -10.17 -13.63
CA LEU A 373 -17.67 -10.74 -13.82
C LEU A 373 -18.27 -10.40 -15.18
N LEU A 374 -17.97 -9.21 -15.74
CA LEU A 374 -18.41 -8.86 -17.10
C LEU A 374 -17.85 -9.84 -18.15
N ALA A 375 -16.61 -10.28 -17.98
CA ALA A 375 -15.97 -11.23 -18.88
C ALA A 375 -16.54 -12.65 -18.68
N ILE A 376 -16.51 -13.18 -17.45
CA ILE A 376 -16.92 -14.56 -17.16
C ILE A 376 -18.45 -14.72 -17.31
N GLY A 377 -19.22 -13.80 -16.77
CA GLY A 377 -20.68 -13.92 -16.71
C GLY A 377 -21.37 -13.73 -18.07
N SER A 378 -20.77 -12.98 -19.00
CA SER A 378 -21.30 -12.87 -20.36
C SER A 378 -21.06 -14.12 -21.21
N ASP A 379 -19.95 -14.83 -20.99
CA ASP A 379 -19.61 -16.08 -21.69
C ASP A 379 -20.67 -17.19 -21.46
N ASP A 380 -21.00 -17.45 -20.19
CA ASP A 380 -22.03 -18.44 -19.84
C ASP A 380 -23.41 -18.04 -20.39
N ALA A 381 -23.72 -16.74 -20.43
CA ALA A 381 -24.95 -16.24 -21.03
C ALA A 381 -24.99 -16.46 -22.56
N PHE A 382 -23.86 -16.36 -23.27
CA PHE A 382 -23.80 -16.72 -24.69
C PHE A 382 -23.99 -18.21 -24.91
N LEU A 383 -23.29 -19.03 -24.13
CA LEU A 383 -23.41 -20.48 -24.19
C LEU A 383 -24.86 -20.93 -23.97
N MET A 384 -25.58 -20.29 -23.03
CA MET A 384 -26.99 -20.58 -22.79
C MET A 384 -27.88 -20.21 -23.97
N HIS A 385 -27.66 -19.04 -24.58
CA HIS A 385 -28.42 -18.60 -25.74
C HIS A 385 -28.24 -19.54 -26.94
N TYR A 386 -27.00 -19.93 -27.22
CA TYR A 386 -26.68 -20.77 -28.38
C TYR A 386 -27.06 -22.23 -28.20
N SER A 387 -27.00 -22.74 -26.96
CA SER A 387 -27.46 -24.09 -26.63
C SER A 387 -28.98 -24.21 -26.57
N PHE A 388 -29.70 -23.08 -26.47
CA PHE A 388 -31.16 -23.08 -26.40
C PHE A 388 -31.78 -23.51 -27.74
N PRO A 389 -32.89 -24.28 -27.76
CA PRO A 389 -33.46 -24.79 -29.00
C PRO A 389 -33.73 -23.70 -30.03
N SER A 390 -33.19 -23.88 -31.25
CA SER A 390 -33.37 -22.98 -32.39
C SER A 390 -34.84 -22.70 -32.71
N ARG A 391 -35.10 -21.61 -33.46
CA ARG A 391 -36.47 -21.19 -33.81
C ARG A 391 -37.24 -22.26 -34.60
N GLU A 392 -36.52 -23.02 -35.43
CA GLU A 392 -37.06 -24.07 -36.31
C GLU A 392 -37.55 -25.31 -35.57
N ILE A 393 -37.04 -25.55 -34.36
CA ILE A 393 -37.37 -26.73 -33.55
C ILE A 393 -38.50 -26.36 -32.57
N PRO A 394 -39.61 -27.11 -32.50
CA PRO A 394 -40.68 -26.83 -31.54
C PRO A 394 -40.19 -26.93 -30.10
N LEU A 395 -40.55 -25.93 -29.28
CA LEU A 395 -40.17 -25.89 -27.87
C LEU A 395 -41.05 -26.83 -27.05
N ASN A 396 -40.50 -27.99 -26.70
CA ASN A 396 -41.11 -29.01 -25.87
C ASN A 396 -40.33 -29.17 -24.56
N VAL A 397 -40.96 -29.79 -23.55
CA VAL A 397 -40.30 -30.05 -22.25
C VAL A 397 -39.06 -30.93 -22.42
N GLU A 398 -39.11 -31.92 -23.31
CA GLU A 398 -37.99 -32.84 -23.55
C GLU A 398 -36.80 -32.15 -24.22
N THR A 399 -37.05 -31.33 -25.24
CA THR A 399 -35.98 -30.58 -25.94
C THR A 399 -35.37 -29.49 -25.06
N LEU A 400 -36.18 -28.85 -24.21
CA LEU A 400 -35.67 -27.95 -23.16
C LEU A 400 -34.84 -28.70 -22.12
N ALA A 401 -35.27 -29.89 -21.69
CA ALA A 401 -34.55 -30.68 -20.69
C ALA A 401 -33.19 -31.17 -21.20
N GLU A 402 -33.11 -31.61 -22.45
CA GLU A 402 -31.86 -32.04 -23.07
C GLU A 402 -30.87 -30.88 -23.25
N SER A 403 -31.33 -29.76 -23.83
CA SER A 403 -30.49 -28.56 -24.00
C SER A 403 -30.01 -28.00 -22.66
N LEU A 404 -30.90 -27.89 -21.66
CA LEU A 404 -30.55 -27.37 -20.35
C LEU A 404 -29.62 -28.31 -19.58
N ALA A 405 -29.77 -29.63 -19.71
CA ALA A 405 -28.86 -30.60 -19.09
C ALA A 405 -27.43 -30.48 -19.65
N HIS A 406 -27.29 -30.33 -20.97
CA HIS A 406 -26.00 -30.12 -21.60
C HIS A 406 -25.38 -28.76 -21.21
N ALA A 407 -26.14 -27.68 -21.34
CA ALA A 407 -25.67 -26.33 -21.04
C ALA A 407 -25.29 -26.16 -19.56
N SER A 408 -26.17 -26.58 -18.64
CA SER A 408 -25.96 -26.42 -17.18
C SER A 408 -24.79 -27.22 -16.65
N THR A 409 -24.50 -28.42 -17.20
CA THR A 409 -23.33 -29.22 -16.81
C THR A 409 -22.04 -28.54 -17.25
N THR A 410 -22.02 -28.00 -18.47
CA THR A 410 -20.84 -27.32 -19.02
C THR A 410 -20.56 -26.04 -18.24
N MET A 411 -21.59 -25.22 -17.99
CA MET A 411 -21.50 -23.99 -17.19
C MET A 411 -21.16 -24.27 -15.72
N PHE A 412 -21.62 -25.40 -15.16
CA PHE A 412 -21.25 -25.77 -13.80
C PHE A 412 -19.75 -26.00 -13.70
N LEU A 413 -19.17 -26.72 -14.66
CA LEU A 413 -17.74 -27.00 -14.66
C LEU A 413 -16.91 -25.72 -14.81
N THR A 414 -17.32 -24.79 -15.66
CA THR A 414 -16.63 -23.49 -15.83
C THR A 414 -16.76 -22.62 -14.57
N SER A 415 -17.98 -22.45 -14.04
CA SER A 415 -18.23 -21.66 -12.83
C SER A 415 -17.59 -22.28 -11.57
N PHE A 416 -17.61 -23.61 -11.43
CA PHE A 416 -16.99 -24.30 -10.29
C PHE A 416 -15.46 -24.22 -10.32
N SER A 417 -14.86 -24.46 -11.49
CA SER A 417 -13.40 -24.37 -11.65
C SER A 417 -12.87 -22.95 -11.48
N THR A 418 -13.68 -21.91 -11.72
CA THR A 418 -13.33 -20.51 -11.45
C THR A 418 -13.60 -20.08 -10.00
N ALA A 419 -14.70 -20.52 -9.39
CA ALA A 419 -15.06 -20.15 -8.02
C ALA A 419 -14.16 -20.79 -6.95
N VAL A 420 -13.74 -22.05 -7.14
CA VAL A 420 -12.91 -22.78 -6.15
C VAL A 420 -11.59 -22.05 -5.85
N PRO A 421 -10.79 -21.61 -6.84
CA PRO A 421 -9.60 -20.81 -6.59
C PRO A 421 -9.85 -19.54 -5.76
N PHE A 422 -10.97 -18.83 -6.00
CA PHE A 422 -11.32 -17.67 -5.19
C PHE A 422 -11.64 -18.06 -3.75
N PHE A 423 -12.39 -19.14 -3.51
CA PHE A 423 -12.65 -19.64 -2.16
C PHE A 423 -11.37 -20.10 -1.45
N VAL A 424 -10.39 -20.66 -2.17
CA VAL A 424 -9.09 -21.04 -1.59
C VAL A 424 -8.36 -19.83 -1.00
N ASN A 425 -8.53 -18.61 -1.56
CA ASN A 425 -7.93 -17.40 -1.00
C ASN A 425 -8.41 -17.07 0.42
N ILE A 426 -9.56 -17.62 0.88
CA ILE A 426 -10.04 -17.48 2.26
C ILE A 426 -9.06 -18.10 3.27
N LEU A 427 -8.25 -19.07 2.85
CA LEU A 427 -7.24 -19.71 3.68
C LEU A 427 -5.92 -18.92 3.78
N SER A 428 -5.80 -17.80 3.06
CA SER A 428 -4.61 -16.94 3.14
C SER A 428 -4.49 -16.30 4.51
N ASN A 429 -3.26 -16.02 4.97
CA ASN A 429 -3.03 -15.25 6.21
C ASN A 429 -3.21 -13.74 6.02
N VAL A 430 -3.41 -13.26 4.79
CA VAL A 430 -3.59 -11.84 4.45
C VAL A 430 -5.09 -11.51 4.34
N LEU A 431 -5.57 -10.58 5.16
CA LEU A 431 -7.01 -10.29 5.31
C LEU A 431 -7.70 -9.83 4.02
N VAL A 432 -7.03 -8.96 3.24
CA VAL A 432 -7.57 -8.45 1.97
C VAL A 432 -7.84 -9.60 1.00
N PHE A 433 -6.96 -10.63 0.97
CA PHE A 433 -7.16 -11.79 0.10
C PHE A 433 -8.29 -12.71 0.58
N ARG A 434 -8.50 -12.81 1.91
CA ARG A 434 -9.64 -13.54 2.47
C ARG A 434 -10.96 -12.89 2.04
N SER A 435 -11.07 -11.57 2.23
CA SER A 435 -12.24 -10.78 1.85
C SER A 435 -12.51 -10.83 0.34
N PHE A 436 -11.46 -10.70 -0.46
CA PHE A 436 -11.54 -10.81 -1.92
C PHE A 436 -12.01 -12.20 -2.37
N GLY A 437 -11.46 -13.26 -1.79
CA GLY A 437 -11.85 -14.64 -2.08
C GLY A 437 -13.31 -14.93 -1.77
N LEU A 438 -13.80 -14.48 -0.61
CA LEU A 438 -15.19 -14.63 -0.20
C LEU A 438 -16.15 -13.92 -1.16
N PHE A 439 -15.89 -12.65 -1.47
CA PHE A 439 -16.75 -11.87 -2.34
C PHE A 439 -16.77 -12.42 -3.78
N ALA A 440 -15.60 -12.71 -4.34
CA ALA A 440 -15.46 -13.25 -5.69
C ALA A 440 -16.11 -14.62 -5.85
N GLY A 441 -15.83 -15.54 -4.91
CA GLY A 441 -16.39 -16.89 -4.91
C GLY A 441 -17.92 -16.87 -4.79
N ALA A 442 -18.45 -16.09 -3.84
CA ALA A 442 -19.91 -15.94 -3.68
C ALA A 442 -20.57 -15.36 -4.93
N THR A 443 -19.96 -14.35 -5.57
CA THR A 443 -20.45 -13.74 -6.80
C THR A 443 -20.59 -14.76 -7.92
N LEU A 444 -19.58 -15.61 -8.13
CA LEU A 444 -19.62 -16.65 -9.17
C LEU A 444 -20.64 -17.75 -8.88
N VAL A 445 -20.83 -18.12 -7.61
CA VAL A 445 -21.88 -19.08 -7.22
C VAL A 445 -23.27 -18.52 -7.52
N PHE A 446 -23.55 -17.28 -7.09
CA PHE A 446 -24.84 -16.66 -7.38
C PHE A 446 -25.04 -16.38 -8.87
N ASN A 447 -23.95 -16.07 -9.60
CA ASN A 447 -23.96 -15.94 -11.05
C ASN A 447 -24.48 -17.23 -11.69
N TYR A 448 -23.87 -18.38 -11.37
CA TYR A 448 -24.30 -19.69 -11.86
C TYR A 448 -25.75 -20.02 -11.49
N LEU A 449 -26.16 -19.79 -10.22
CA LEU A 449 -27.53 -20.05 -9.79
C LEU A 449 -28.56 -19.24 -10.58
N MET A 450 -28.27 -17.96 -10.84
CA MET A 450 -29.13 -17.12 -11.66
C MET A 450 -29.09 -17.51 -13.14
N LEU A 451 -27.92 -17.93 -13.66
CA LEU A 451 -27.80 -18.43 -15.03
C LEU A 451 -28.72 -19.63 -15.26
N ILE A 452 -28.77 -20.62 -14.36
CA ILE A 452 -29.58 -21.83 -14.59
C ILE A 452 -31.07 -21.66 -14.26
N THR A 453 -31.46 -20.63 -13.51
CA THR A 453 -32.85 -20.39 -13.09
C THR A 453 -33.51 -19.28 -13.88
N PHE A 454 -32.91 -18.09 -13.91
CA PHE A 454 -33.49 -16.87 -14.47
C PHE A 454 -33.42 -16.84 -16.01
N LEU A 455 -32.26 -17.13 -16.61
CA LEU A 455 -32.09 -17.01 -18.06
C LEU A 455 -32.92 -18.02 -18.88
N PRO A 456 -33.04 -19.32 -18.53
CA PRO A 456 -33.89 -20.26 -19.25
C PRO A 456 -35.37 -19.87 -19.14
N ALA A 457 -35.80 -19.45 -17.95
CA ALA A 457 -37.17 -18.94 -17.74
C ALA A 457 -37.43 -17.70 -18.59
N PHE A 458 -36.47 -16.79 -18.70
CA PHE A 458 -36.54 -15.61 -19.56
C PHE A 458 -36.63 -15.99 -21.03
N LEU A 459 -35.78 -16.91 -21.53
CA LEU A 459 -35.80 -17.36 -22.93
C LEU A 459 -37.12 -18.05 -23.30
N VAL A 460 -37.67 -18.88 -22.41
CA VAL A 460 -39.00 -19.50 -22.60
C VAL A 460 -40.10 -18.42 -22.63
N PHE A 461 -40.08 -17.49 -21.68
CA PHE A 461 -41.04 -16.38 -21.62
C PHE A 461 -40.97 -15.50 -22.87
N GLN A 462 -39.75 -15.13 -23.28
CA GLN A 462 -39.48 -14.32 -24.46
C GLN A 462 -39.98 -15.02 -25.72
N ARG A 463 -39.74 -16.33 -25.88
CA ARG A 463 -40.20 -17.09 -27.04
C ARG A 463 -41.72 -17.21 -27.10
N ARG A 464 -42.40 -17.38 -25.96
CA ARG A 464 -43.85 -17.61 -25.89
C ARG A 464 -44.67 -16.32 -25.98
N HIS A 465 -44.22 -15.24 -25.35
CA HIS A 465 -45.04 -14.05 -25.15
C HIS A 465 -44.52 -12.80 -25.87
N ILE A 466 -43.20 -12.64 -26.02
CA ILE A 466 -42.60 -11.40 -26.54
C ILE A 466 -42.29 -11.50 -28.04
N ARG A 467 -41.66 -12.59 -28.48
CA ARG A 467 -41.26 -12.81 -29.89
C ARG A 467 -42.39 -12.66 -30.90
N PRO A 468 -43.61 -13.21 -30.69
CA PRO A 468 -44.73 -13.06 -31.62
C PRO A 468 -45.13 -11.60 -31.89
N PHE A 469 -44.80 -10.70 -30.95
CA PHE A 469 -45.04 -9.27 -31.03
C PHE A 469 -43.85 -8.53 -31.64
N THR A 470 -42.62 -8.82 -31.22
CA THR A 470 -41.40 -8.19 -31.76
C THR A 470 -41.08 -8.57 -33.22
N ASP A 471 -41.38 -9.79 -33.66
CA ASP A 471 -41.19 -10.21 -35.07
C ASP A 471 -42.12 -9.41 -36.03
N ARG A 472 -43.16 -8.74 -35.51
CA ARG A 472 -44.00 -7.80 -36.29
C ARG A 472 -43.44 -6.37 -36.35
N LEU A 473 -42.48 -6.02 -35.48
CA LEU A 473 -42.02 -4.64 -35.24
C LEU A 473 -40.57 -4.38 -35.69
N CYS A 474 -39.70 -5.39 -35.76
CA CYS A 474 -38.30 -5.22 -36.19
C CYS A 474 -37.87 -6.30 -37.19
N SER A 475 -37.36 -5.88 -38.35
CA SER A 475 -36.85 -6.73 -39.45
C SER A 475 -35.32 -6.72 -39.58
N LEU A 476 -34.58 -6.25 -38.58
CA LEU A 476 -33.12 -6.17 -38.67
C LEU A 476 -32.48 -7.53 -38.30
N GLN A 477 -32.43 -8.46 -39.25
CA GLN A 477 -31.59 -9.66 -39.17
C GLN A 477 -30.29 -9.40 -39.92
N ILE A 478 -29.18 -9.41 -39.19
CA ILE A 478 -27.83 -9.38 -39.77
C ILE A 478 -27.34 -10.83 -39.82
N ASP A 479 -27.49 -11.48 -40.97
CA ASP A 479 -27.02 -12.85 -41.20
C ASP A 479 -25.51 -12.86 -41.48
N CYS A 480 -24.71 -12.92 -40.41
CA CYS A 480 -23.27 -13.22 -40.47
C CYS A 480 -22.95 -14.71 -40.21
N SER A 481 -23.97 -15.55 -40.02
CA SER A 481 -23.84 -16.95 -39.58
C SER A 481 -23.14 -17.85 -40.59
N ALA A 482 -23.33 -17.62 -41.90
CA ALA A 482 -22.72 -18.43 -42.96
C ALA A 482 -21.20 -18.23 -43.06
N PHE A 483 -20.72 -17.01 -42.80
CA PHE A 483 -19.29 -16.73 -42.77
C PHE A 483 -18.64 -17.30 -41.50
N SER A 484 -19.28 -17.15 -40.34
CA SER A 484 -18.73 -17.69 -39.09
C SER A 484 -18.67 -19.21 -39.09
N SER A 485 -19.69 -19.89 -39.60
CA SER A 485 -19.70 -21.37 -39.68
C SER A 485 -18.64 -21.88 -40.66
N TYR A 486 -18.44 -21.23 -41.81
CA TYR A 486 -17.34 -21.58 -42.72
C TYR A 486 -15.96 -21.41 -42.05
N VAL A 487 -15.74 -20.31 -41.32
CA VAL A 487 -14.48 -20.04 -40.63
C VAL A 487 -14.23 -21.04 -39.50
N VAL A 488 -15.23 -21.35 -38.67
CA VAL A 488 -15.07 -22.25 -37.52
C VAL A 488 -15.06 -23.72 -37.94
N ASP A 489 -16.04 -24.15 -38.72
CA ASP A 489 -16.24 -25.57 -39.01
C ASP A 489 -15.26 -26.08 -40.06
N GLN A 490 -14.95 -25.27 -41.09
CA GLN A 490 -14.07 -25.70 -42.17
C GLN A 490 -12.64 -25.20 -42.00
N LEU A 491 -12.44 -23.88 -41.89
CA LEU A 491 -11.10 -23.30 -41.89
C LEU A 491 -10.33 -23.64 -40.61
N LEU A 492 -10.89 -23.32 -39.43
CA LEU A 492 -10.24 -23.52 -38.14
C LEU A 492 -9.97 -25.01 -37.88
N SER A 493 -10.98 -25.87 -38.07
CA SER A 493 -10.82 -27.32 -37.91
C SER A 493 -9.77 -27.90 -38.87
N SER A 494 -9.76 -27.49 -40.14
CA SER A 494 -8.76 -27.93 -41.12
C SER A 494 -7.35 -27.50 -40.73
N VAL A 495 -7.18 -26.25 -40.27
CA VAL A 495 -5.88 -25.71 -39.82
C VAL A 495 -5.39 -26.43 -38.56
N ILE A 496 -6.25 -26.69 -37.58
CA ILE A 496 -5.88 -27.38 -36.34
C ILE A 496 -5.49 -28.83 -36.63
N ILE A 497 -6.29 -29.55 -37.41
CA ILE A 497 -6.07 -30.98 -37.68
C ILE A 497 -4.84 -31.17 -38.58
N SER A 498 -4.73 -30.40 -39.67
CA SER A 498 -3.61 -30.49 -40.61
C SER A 498 -2.31 -30.01 -39.97
N GLY A 499 -2.37 -28.98 -39.12
CA GLY A 499 -1.24 -28.38 -38.43
C GLY A 499 -0.91 -28.99 -37.05
N ARG A 500 -1.55 -30.09 -36.63
CA ARG A 500 -1.52 -30.59 -35.24
C ARG A 500 -0.13 -30.73 -34.64
N TYR A 501 0.85 -31.23 -35.40
CA TYR A 501 2.22 -31.41 -34.89
C TYR A 501 2.96 -30.07 -34.76
N VAL A 502 2.66 -29.10 -35.63
CA VAL A 502 3.20 -27.73 -35.53
C VAL A 502 2.65 -27.05 -34.28
N TRP A 503 1.35 -27.16 -34.02
CA TRP A 503 0.73 -26.63 -32.80
C TRP A 503 1.26 -27.29 -31.52
N LEU A 504 1.33 -28.62 -31.48
CA LEU A 504 1.84 -29.34 -30.31
C LEU A 504 3.30 -28.99 -30.01
N THR A 505 4.16 -28.95 -31.03
CA THR A 505 5.58 -28.62 -30.84
C THR A 505 5.78 -27.17 -30.44
N SER A 506 5.07 -26.22 -31.08
CA SER A 506 5.17 -24.79 -30.72
C SER A 506 4.64 -24.51 -29.31
N LEU A 507 3.48 -25.05 -28.92
CA LEU A 507 2.95 -24.89 -27.57
C LEU A 507 3.85 -25.55 -26.52
N LEU A 508 4.46 -26.71 -26.83
CA LEU A 508 5.45 -27.33 -25.97
C LEU A 508 6.69 -26.43 -25.78
N ILE A 509 7.21 -25.84 -26.87
CA ILE A 509 8.36 -24.92 -26.80
C ILE A 509 7.99 -23.67 -25.98
N VAL A 510 6.78 -23.12 -26.16
CA VAL A 510 6.30 -21.96 -25.40
C VAL A 510 6.17 -22.30 -23.91
N THR A 511 5.58 -23.44 -23.57
CA THR A 511 5.42 -23.86 -22.15
C THR A 511 6.76 -24.17 -21.50
N LEU A 512 7.69 -24.84 -22.18
CA LEU A 512 9.04 -25.09 -21.67
C LEU A 512 9.84 -23.78 -21.51
N SER A 513 9.74 -22.86 -22.46
CA SER A 513 10.43 -21.57 -22.36
C SER A 513 9.84 -20.70 -21.24
N ALA A 514 8.52 -20.63 -21.11
CA ALA A 514 7.85 -19.96 -20.00
C ALA A 514 8.21 -20.59 -18.64
N GLY A 515 8.25 -21.93 -18.56
CA GLY A 515 8.68 -22.66 -17.36
C GLY A 515 10.13 -22.37 -16.98
N TYR A 516 11.03 -22.29 -17.97
CA TYR A 516 12.43 -21.94 -17.73
C TYR A 516 12.60 -20.50 -17.25
N ILE A 517 11.92 -19.54 -17.90
CA ILE A 517 11.97 -18.12 -17.51
C ILE A 517 11.42 -17.92 -16.10
N THR A 518 10.26 -18.52 -15.79
CA THR A 518 9.65 -18.41 -14.45
C THR A 518 10.52 -19.05 -13.37
N ALA A 519 11.17 -20.18 -13.64
CA ALA A 519 12.07 -20.81 -12.67
C ALA A 519 13.36 -19.99 -12.40
N LYS A 520 13.83 -19.21 -13.39
CA LYS A 520 15.08 -18.46 -13.29
C LYS A 520 14.89 -17.03 -12.76
N ASP A 521 13.86 -16.34 -13.23
CA ASP A 521 13.74 -14.88 -13.08
C ASP A 521 12.61 -14.45 -12.12
N LEU A 522 11.84 -15.37 -11.55
CA LEU A 522 10.83 -15.05 -10.53
C LEU A 522 11.53 -14.67 -9.21
N SER A 523 11.67 -13.38 -8.95
CA SER A 523 12.25 -12.83 -7.73
C SER A 523 11.26 -11.90 -7.03
N LEU A 524 11.34 -11.83 -5.70
CA LEU A 524 10.55 -10.88 -4.92
C LEU A 524 11.01 -9.44 -5.24
N PRO A 525 10.08 -8.48 -5.30
CA PRO A 525 10.43 -7.08 -5.53
C PRO A 525 11.37 -6.59 -4.42
N ARG A 526 12.57 -6.13 -4.81
CA ARG A 526 13.57 -5.59 -3.86
C ARG A 526 13.29 -4.14 -3.47
N TYR A 527 12.70 -3.39 -4.40
CA TYR A 527 12.39 -1.97 -4.25
C TYR A 527 10.88 -1.81 -4.41
N ASN A 528 10.28 -0.95 -3.59
CA ASN A 528 8.85 -0.63 -3.63
C ASN A 528 7.93 -1.89 -3.69
N PRO A 529 7.79 -2.64 -2.57
CA PRO A 529 7.09 -3.91 -2.55
C PRO A 529 5.59 -3.79 -2.83
N LEU A 530 5.00 -2.60 -2.64
CA LEU A 530 3.59 -2.33 -2.88
C LEU A 530 3.44 -1.19 -3.90
N GLN A 531 3.59 -1.56 -5.16
CA GLN A 531 3.30 -0.67 -6.28
C GLN A 531 1.78 -0.46 -6.42
N LEU A 532 1.33 0.80 -6.40
CA LEU A 532 -0.09 1.15 -6.44
C LEU A 532 -0.52 1.74 -7.79
N PHE A 533 0.35 2.55 -8.41
CA PHE A 533 0.11 3.16 -9.70
C PHE A 533 1.03 2.56 -10.78
N ILE A 534 0.74 2.90 -12.03
CA ILE A 534 1.59 2.57 -13.18
C ILE A 534 2.97 3.22 -13.06
N ASP A 535 4.02 2.61 -13.63
CA ASP A 535 5.41 3.09 -13.56
C ASP A 535 5.62 4.51 -14.10
N SER A 536 4.74 4.99 -14.98
CA SER A 536 4.80 6.34 -15.54
C SER A 536 4.23 7.40 -14.61
N ASN A 537 3.50 7.02 -13.56
CA ASN A 537 3.00 7.95 -12.57
C ASN A 537 4.19 8.59 -11.82
N PRO A 538 4.24 9.92 -11.65
CA PRO A 538 5.36 10.60 -10.99
C PRO A 538 5.68 10.12 -9.58
N HIS A 539 4.67 9.79 -8.78
CA HIS A 539 4.87 9.27 -7.41
C HIS A 539 5.47 7.86 -7.45
N GLU A 540 4.95 7.01 -8.35
CA GLU A 540 5.45 5.64 -8.51
C GLU A 540 6.87 5.59 -9.09
N TRP A 541 7.15 6.45 -10.07
CA TRP A 541 8.47 6.55 -10.65
C TRP A 541 9.51 6.93 -9.60
N TYR A 542 9.15 7.85 -8.68
CA TYR A 542 10.04 8.24 -7.58
C TYR A 542 10.33 7.04 -6.68
N ASP A 543 9.31 6.32 -6.21
CA ASP A 543 9.49 5.14 -5.35
C ASP A 543 10.36 4.05 -6.00
N ASN A 544 10.21 3.84 -7.31
CA ASN A 544 10.92 2.80 -8.07
C ASN A 544 12.39 3.15 -8.42
N ASN A 545 12.74 4.44 -8.47
CA ASN A 545 14.01 4.90 -9.03
C ASN A 545 14.83 5.81 -8.11
N ALA A 546 14.23 6.48 -7.14
CA ALA A 546 14.93 7.45 -6.29
C ALA A 546 16.05 6.80 -5.47
N GLU A 547 15.80 5.63 -4.88
CA GLU A 547 16.82 4.88 -4.10
C GLU A 547 18.01 4.44 -4.97
N LYS A 548 17.75 4.08 -6.23
CA LYS A 548 18.80 3.64 -7.17
C LYS A 548 19.71 4.80 -7.58
N ASN A 549 19.14 5.99 -7.73
CA ASN A 549 19.85 7.17 -8.23
C ASN A 549 20.48 8.01 -7.11
N PHE A 550 19.87 8.05 -5.92
CA PHE A 550 20.25 8.95 -4.83
C PHE A 550 20.51 8.20 -3.52
N ARG A 551 21.76 8.23 -3.04
CA ARG A 551 22.17 7.52 -1.81
C ARG A 551 21.46 7.99 -0.54
N PHE A 552 21.07 9.26 -0.45
CA PHE A 552 20.38 9.77 0.74
C PHE A 552 19.00 9.13 0.93
N VAL A 553 18.34 8.74 -0.17
CA VAL A 553 17.05 8.04 -0.12
C VAL A 553 17.22 6.65 0.49
N ALA A 554 18.28 5.93 0.09
CA ALA A 554 18.61 4.64 0.71
C ALA A 554 18.82 4.79 2.22
N ASN A 555 19.52 5.83 2.69
CA ASN A 555 19.70 6.07 4.13
C ASN A 555 18.41 6.52 4.84
N LYS A 556 17.50 7.22 4.14
CA LYS A 556 16.17 7.59 4.66
C LYS A 556 15.28 6.35 4.87
N VAL A 557 15.38 5.36 3.99
CA VAL A 557 14.58 4.12 4.02
C VAL A 557 15.25 3.03 4.88
N ALA A 558 16.59 2.96 4.88
CA ALA A 558 17.39 2.04 5.69
C ALA A 558 17.43 2.49 7.16
N LEU A 559 16.27 2.46 7.81
CA LEU A 559 16.20 2.54 9.26
C LEU A 559 16.93 1.32 9.85
N PRO A 560 17.87 1.50 10.80
CA PRO A 560 18.49 0.37 11.46
C PRO A 560 17.39 -0.51 12.09
N LEU A 561 17.50 -1.82 11.88
CA LEU A 561 16.54 -2.78 12.43
C LEU A 561 16.67 -2.78 13.95
N HIS A 562 15.71 -2.15 14.62
CA HIS A 562 15.63 -2.15 16.08
C HIS A 562 14.83 -3.36 16.55
N ALA A 563 15.51 -4.34 17.15
CA ALA A 563 14.85 -5.43 17.85
C ALA A 563 14.47 -4.98 19.27
N ARG A 564 13.21 -5.15 19.65
CA ARG A 564 12.73 -4.95 21.02
C ARG A 564 12.32 -6.29 21.59
N LEU A 565 12.87 -6.63 22.75
CA LEU A 565 12.57 -7.87 23.44
C LEU A 565 11.62 -7.56 24.57
N VAL A 566 10.48 -8.25 24.60
CA VAL A 566 9.38 -8.03 25.54
C VAL A 566 9.01 -9.38 26.15
N TRP A 567 8.84 -9.40 27.47
CA TRP A 567 8.43 -10.58 28.25
C TRP A 567 7.21 -10.23 29.11
N GLY A 568 6.49 -11.26 29.57
CA GLY A 568 5.36 -11.10 30.50
C GLY A 568 4.03 -10.74 29.87
N MET A 569 3.94 -10.81 28.53
CA MET A 569 2.73 -10.50 27.79
C MET A 569 2.43 -11.64 26.81
N ASN A 570 1.16 -12.01 26.69
CA ASN A 570 0.70 -12.99 25.72
C ASN A 570 0.62 -12.38 24.32
N ALA A 571 0.85 -13.22 23.29
CA ALA A 571 0.61 -12.83 21.91
C ALA A 571 -0.88 -12.55 21.66
N VAL A 572 -1.17 -11.45 20.96
CA VAL A 572 -2.54 -11.10 20.55
C VAL A 572 -3.01 -12.05 19.46
N LYS A 573 -4.26 -12.50 19.57
CA LYS A 573 -4.93 -13.35 18.58
C LYS A 573 -6.08 -12.60 17.90
N GLU A 574 -6.41 -13.05 16.70
CA GLU A 574 -7.55 -12.55 15.95
C GLU A 574 -8.87 -13.05 16.57
N ARG A 575 -9.91 -12.21 16.62
CA ARG A 575 -11.27 -12.61 17.03
C ARG A 575 -12.19 -12.86 15.82
N SER A 576 -11.95 -12.17 14.70
CA SER A 576 -12.72 -12.32 13.46
C SER A 576 -11.82 -12.60 12.27
N HIS A 577 -12.19 -13.57 11.44
CA HIS A 577 -11.40 -13.97 10.27
C HIS A 577 -11.30 -12.91 9.17
N PHE A 578 -12.25 -11.96 9.13
CA PHE A 578 -12.39 -10.97 8.05
C PHE A 578 -12.23 -9.52 8.51
N ASP A 579 -12.42 -9.23 9.80
CA ASP A 579 -12.33 -7.88 10.34
C ASP A 579 -10.94 -7.61 10.97
N PRO A 580 -10.15 -6.66 10.43
CA PRO A 580 -8.83 -6.33 10.96
C PRO A 580 -8.84 -5.71 12.37
N ASP A 581 -9.95 -5.11 12.80
CA ASP A 581 -10.03 -4.32 14.01
C ASP A 581 -10.49 -5.18 15.21
N GLU A 582 -11.11 -6.34 14.96
CA GLU A 582 -11.53 -7.29 15.98
C GLU A 582 -10.39 -8.22 16.43
N ILE A 583 -9.58 -7.72 17.36
CA ILE A 583 -8.46 -8.45 17.98
C ILE A 583 -8.66 -8.65 19.49
N THR A 584 -7.97 -9.62 20.09
CA THR A 584 -7.93 -9.74 21.55
C THR A 584 -7.13 -8.60 22.18
N GLU A 585 -7.54 -8.17 23.36
CA GLU A 585 -6.72 -7.29 24.19
C GLU A 585 -5.45 -8.03 24.66
N VAL A 586 -4.35 -7.29 24.80
CA VAL A 586 -3.12 -7.85 25.36
C VAL A 586 -3.35 -8.23 26.82
N THR A 587 -3.00 -9.47 27.16
CA THR A 587 -3.06 -10.00 28.52
C THR A 587 -1.67 -10.28 29.05
N HIS A 588 -1.53 -10.30 30.37
CA HIS A 588 -0.31 -10.72 31.04
C HIS A 588 -0.11 -12.24 30.91
N ASP A 589 1.14 -12.65 30.72
CA ASP A 589 1.52 -14.06 30.79
C ASP A 589 1.74 -14.44 32.26
N ASP A 590 0.77 -15.17 32.84
CA ASP A 590 0.83 -15.63 34.23
C ASP A 590 2.02 -16.58 34.50
N GLY A 591 2.55 -17.22 33.45
CA GLY A 591 3.72 -18.10 33.54
C GLY A 591 5.05 -17.34 33.67
N PHE A 592 5.08 -16.06 33.34
CA PHE A 592 6.27 -15.23 33.47
C PHE A 592 6.26 -14.49 34.80
N GLN A 593 6.98 -15.03 35.79
CA GLN A 593 7.16 -14.40 37.10
C GLN A 593 8.63 -14.35 37.48
N ILE A 594 9.14 -13.15 37.77
CA ILE A 594 10.49 -12.95 38.31
C ILE A 594 10.37 -12.88 39.83
N THR A 595 10.48 -14.03 40.50
CA THR A 595 10.28 -14.12 41.96
C THR A 595 11.59 -14.21 42.72
N ASN A 596 12.58 -14.92 42.17
CA ASN A 596 13.84 -15.18 42.84
C ASN A 596 15.00 -14.40 42.22
N LEU A 597 16.06 -14.23 43.02
CA LEU A 597 17.33 -13.68 42.55
C LEU A 597 17.94 -14.53 41.43
N THR A 598 17.77 -15.85 41.50
CA THR A 598 18.27 -16.80 40.49
C THR A 598 17.70 -16.47 39.11
N ASP A 599 16.38 -16.29 39.04
CA ASP A 599 15.64 -15.98 37.81
C ASP A 599 16.13 -14.65 37.22
N MET A 600 16.38 -13.67 38.10
CA MET A 600 16.91 -12.37 37.73
C MET A 600 18.35 -12.45 37.19
N THR A 601 19.20 -13.26 37.83
CA THR A 601 20.58 -13.49 37.37
C THR A 601 20.64 -14.26 36.05
N GLU A 602 19.73 -15.22 35.85
CA GLU A 602 19.62 -15.99 34.61
C GLU A 602 19.14 -15.11 33.46
N LEU A 603 18.11 -14.28 33.69
CA LEU A 603 17.63 -13.31 32.72
C LEU A 603 18.75 -12.32 32.34
N ALA A 604 19.49 -11.80 33.33
CA ALA A 604 20.63 -10.92 33.09
C ALA A 604 21.73 -11.61 32.26
N ALA A 605 22.05 -12.87 32.55
CA ALA A 605 23.04 -13.64 31.79
C ALA A 605 22.61 -13.87 30.34
N ASN A 606 21.33 -14.20 30.11
CA ASN A 606 20.76 -14.39 28.78
C ASN A 606 20.78 -13.09 27.97
N LEU A 607 20.34 -11.97 28.57
CA LEU A 607 20.37 -10.65 27.93
C LEU A 607 21.79 -10.19 27.62
N ARG A 608 22.75 -10.46 28.52
CA ARG A 608 24.18 -10.18 28.28
C ARG A 608 24.70 -10.95 27.08
N ARG A 609 24.31 -12.22 26.93
CA ARG A 609 24.66 -13.05 25.77
C ARG A 609 24.11 -12.45 24.49
N ILE A 610 22.84 -12.01 24.49
CA ILE A 610 22.20 -11.39 23.32
C ILE A 610 22.90 -10.08 22.95
N ARG A 611 23.23 -9.22 23.93
CA ARG A 611 23.97 -7.98 23.68
C ARG A 611 25.31 -8.21 22.99
N ASN A 612 26.01 -9.29 23.34
CA ASN A 612 27.33 -9.61 22.82
C ASN A 612 27.29 -10.33 21.45
N LEU A 613 26.11 -10.50 20.83
CA LEU A 613 26.01 -11.06 19.49
C LEU A 613 26.58 -10.07 18.45
N PRO A 614 27.25 -10.56 17.38
CA PRO A 614 28.00 -9.71 16.46
C PRO A 614 27.15 -8.73 15.64
N PHE A 615 25.82 -8.94 15.60
CA PHE A 615 24.87 -8.11 14.86
C PHE A 615 24.06 -7.15 15.77
N VAL A 616 24.29 -7.17 17.09
CA VAL A 616 23.57 -6.32 18.04
C VAL A 616 24.46 -5.13 18.41
N ASP A 617 24.12 -3.95 17.89
CA ASP A 617 24.79 -2.70 18.28
C ASP A 617 24.05 -2.04 19.47
N HIS A 618 24.28 -2.58 20.67
CA HIS A 618 23.72 -2.03 21.90
C HIS A 618 24.80 -1.94 22.99
N THR A 619 25.26 -0.72 23.26
CA THR A 619 26.35 -0.45 24.21
C THR A 619 25.88 -0.46 25.67
N GLU A 620 24.64 -0.06 25.93
CA GLU A 620 24.12 0.03 27.29
C GLU A 620 23.85 -1.37 27.91
N ARG A 621 23.84 -1.42 29.25
CA ARG A 621 23.45 -2.62 30.01
C ARG A 621 21.93 -2.68 30.09
N TYR A 622 21.36 -3.85 29.85
CA TYR A 622 19.94 -4.08 30.06
C TYR A 622 19.56 -3.91 31.53
N TRP A 623 18.28 -3.64 31.79
CA TRP A 623 17.77 -3.34 33.13
C TRP A 623 18.12 -4.41 34.19
N PRO A 624 18.19 -5.74 33.91
CA PRO A 624 18.54 -6.70 34.94
C PRO A 624 19.99 -6.64 35.38
N GLU A 625 20.90 -6.40 34.44
CA GLU A 625 22.32 -6.19 34.75
C GLU A 625 22.51 -4.95 35.63
N ARG A 626 21.81 -3.86 35.28
CA ARG A 626 21.85 -2.60 36.03
C ARG A 626 21.27 -2.75 37.43
N PHE A 627 20.18 -3.52 37.57
CA PHE A 627 19.56 -3.79 38.86
C PHE A 627 20.49 -4.57 39.79
N LEU A 628 21.13 -5.63 39.29
CA LEU A 628 22.07 -6.43 40.08
C LEU A 628 23.27 -5.61 40.55
N GLU A 629 23.84 -4.78 39.66
CA GLU A 629 24.94 -3.87 40.00
C GLU A 629 24.53 -2.84 41.05
N TRP A 630 23.39 -2.18 40.86
CA TRP A 630 22.82 -1.24 41.84
C TRP A 630 22.62 -1.91 43.20
N SER A 631 21.99 -3.09 43.22
CA SER A 631 21.70 -3.82 44.46
C SER A 631 22.95 -4.20 45.25
N SER A 632 24.09 -4.34 44.56
CA SER A 632 25.38 -4.66 45.20
C SER A 632 26.03 -3.47 45.90
N GLY A 633 25.68 -2.24 45.49
CA GLY A 633 26.25 -1.00 46.00
C GLY A 633 25.48 -0.36 47.15
N VAL A 634 24.29 -0.84 47.50
CA VAL A 634 23.46 -0.29 48.58
C VAL A 634 23.86 -0.94 49.93
N PRO A 635 24.37 -0.16 50.92
CA PRO A 635 24.75 -0.69 52.22
C PRO A 635 23.52 -0.97 53.11
N CYS A 636 23.49 -2.16 53.73
CA CYS A 636 22.50 -2.50 54.77
C CYS A 636 22.66 -1.58 56.00
N SER A 637 21.64 -0.81 56.37
CA SER A 637 21.54 -0.21 57.71
C SER A 637 20.51 -0.98 58.54
N SER A 638 20.89 -1.41 59.74
CA SER A 638 20.05 -2.24 60.63
C SER A 638 19.07 -1.43 61.49
N THR A 639 18.97 -0.11 61.32
CA THR A 639 18.22 0.79 62.22
C THR A 639 16.95 1.39 61.63
N GLU A 640 16.62 1.12 60.36
CA GLU A 640 15.38 1.58 59.73
C GLU A 640 14.56 0.40 59.18
N PRO A 641 13.21 0.45 59.18
CA PRO A 641 12.35 -0.65 58.75
C PRO A 641 12.35 -0.86 57.22
N VAL A 642 13.23 -0.19 56.48
CA VAL A 642 13.40 -0.35 55.03
C VAL A 642 14.72 -1.08 54.78
N VAL A 643 14.65 -2.42 54.83
CA VAL A 643 15.79 -3.31 54.64
C VAL A 643 16.07 -3.46 53.14
N THR A 644 16.86 -2.56 52.55
CA THR A 644 17.53 -2.83 51.27
C THR A 644 18.88 -3.45 51.58
N CYS A 645 18.88 -4.76 51.85
CA CYS A 645 20.10 -5.49 52.13
C CYS A 645 20.72 -6.12 50.89
N GLN A 646 22.06 -6.23 50.93
CA GLN A 646 22.89 -6.99 50.00
C GLN A 646 22.16 -8.26 49.55
N VAL A 647 21.87 -8.33 48.25
CA VAL A 647 21.11 -9.42 47.62
C VAL A 647 22.01 -10.66 47.47
N ARG A 648 22.45 -11.22 48.61
CA ARG A 648 23.23 -12.46 48.71
C ARG A 648 22.44 -13.61 49.37
N PHE A 649 21.27 -13.33 49.92
CA PHE A 649 20.37 -14.34 50.47
C PHE A 649 18.98 -14.26 49.83
N SER A 650 18.34 -15.43 49.71
CA SER A 650 17.08 -15.67 49.01
C SER A 650 16.04 -14.58 49.26
N LEU A 651 15.74 -13.80 48.22
CA LEU A 651 14.61 -12.90 48.23
C LEU A 651 13.32 -13.72 48.26
N THR A 652 12.44 -13.45 49.22
CA THR A 652 11.04 -13.87 49.13
C THR A 652 10.30 -12.93 48.18
N SER A 653 9.25 -13.44 47.51
CA SER A 653 8.56 -12.83 46.35
C SER A 653 8.09 -11.38 46.51
N THR A 654 7.96 -10.90 47.75
CA THR A 654 7.55 -9.52 48.08
C THR A 654 8.69 -8.50 47.98
N TRP A 655 9.95 -8.92 48.05
CA TRP A 655 11.10 -8.00 48.16
C TRP A 655 11.77 -7.67 46.83
N THR A 656 11.69 -8.57 45.84
CA THR A 656 12.12 -8.31 44.45
C THR A 656 11.31 -7.17 43.83
N THR A 657 10.00 -7.18 44.05
CA THR A 657 9.06 -6.15 43.58
C THR A 657 9.16 -4.83 44.33
N VAL A 658 9.69 -4.76 45.56
CA VAL A 658 9.84 -3.47 46.26
C VAL A 658 11.17 -2.79 45.86
N CYS A 659 12.26 -3.55 45.76
CA CYS A 659 13.57 -3.00 45.40
C CYS A 659 13.69 -2.62 43.91
N ALA A 660 12.98 -3.30 43.00
CA ALA A 660 13.01 -2.99 41.56
C ALA A 660 12.39 -1.64 41.20
N TYR A 661 11.59 -1.04 42.09
CA TYR A 661 10.84 0.20 41.82
C TYR A 661 11.58 1.48 42.25
N GLN A 662 12.75 1.38 42.86
CA GLN A 662 13.53 2.55 43.27
C GLN A 662 14.50 3.01 42.17
N PRO A 663 14.43 4.27 41.71
CA PRO A 663 15.33 4.77 40.68
C PRO A 663 16.77 4.87 41.25
N PRO A 664 17.81 4.58 40.44
CA PRO A 664 19.20 4.57 40.90
C PRO A 664 19.73 5.95 41.35
N ASN A 665 18.96 7.03 41.19
CA ASN A 665 19.34 8.41 41.52
C ASN A 665 18.53 9.07 42.64
N SER A 666 17.59 8.39 43.30
CA SER A 666 16.90 8.99 44.45
C SER A 666 17.75 8.89 45.71
N SER A 667 18.17 10.03 46.27
CA SER A 667 18.62 10.11 47.65
C SER A 667 17.45 9.74 48.59
N PRO A 668 17.70 9.07 49.73
CA PRO A 668 16.64 8.65 50.63
C PRO A 668 16.09 9.90 51.32
N THR A 669 14.93 10.38 50.89
CA THR A 669 14.12 11.28 51.71
C THR A 669 12.93 10.49 52.22
N THR A 670 12.90 10.34 53.54
CA THR A 670 11.86 9.74 54.37
C THR A 670 10.46 10.18 53.92
N THR A 671 9.75 9.28 53.25
CA THR A 671 8.29 9.35 53.13
C THR A 671 7.72 8.03 53.60
N THR A 672 7.11 8.08 54.79
CA THR A 672 6.38 7.00 55.43
C THR A 672 5.15 6.62 54.59
N LEU A 673 5.15 5.42 54.01
CA LEU A 673 3.94 4.79 53.47
C LEU A 673 3.52 3.68 54.45
N GLN A 674 2.40 3.94 55.13
CA GLN A 674 1.77 3.02 56.06
C GLN A 674 1.42 1.71 55.36
N SER A 675 1.85 0.61 55.97
CA SER A 675 1.36 -0.73 55.76
C SER A 675 -0.16 -0.80 55.96
N THR A 676 -0.80 -1.71 55.22
CA THR A 676 -2.22 -2.10 55.24
C THR A 676 -3.12 -1.38 54.26
N THR A 677 -3.17 -1.88 53.02
CA THR A 677 -4.43 -2.10 52.30
C THR A 677 -4.19 -3.10 51.17
N THR A 678 -4.73 -4.31 51.37
CA THR A 678 -5.17 -5.17 50.27
C THR A 678 -6.17 -4.38 49.42
N LEU A 679 -5.73 -3.87 48.27
CA LEU A 679 -6.58 -3.30 47.25
C LEU A 679 -6.65 -4.28 46.08
N HIS A 680 -7.59 -5.21 46.19
CA HIS A 680 -8.39 -5.56 45.03
C HIS A 680 -9.00 -4.28 44.47
N LEU A 681 -9.05 -4.16 43.13
CA LEU A 681 -10.13 -3.57 42.30
C LEU A 681 -9.56 -3.19 40.91
N PRO A 682 -10.40 -2.94 39.89
CA PRO A 682 -10.77 -3.87 38.83
C PRO A 682 -10.39 -3.32 37.44
N LEU A 683 -10.72 -4.08 36.37
CA LEU A 683 -10.86 -3.66 34.96
C LEU A 683 -9.84 -2.64 34.40
#